data_AF-A0A523C9I7-F1
#
_entry.id   AF-A0A523C9I7-F1
#
_cell.length_a   1.000
_cell.length_b   1.000
_cell.length_c   1.000
_cell.angle_alpha   90.00
_cell.angle_beta   90.00
_cell.angle_gamma   90.00
#
_symmetry.space_group_name_H-M   'P 1'
#
loop_
_entity.id
_entity.type
_entity.pdbx_description
1 polymer ?
#
loop_
_entity_poly.entity_id
_entity_poly.type
_entity_poly.pdbx_seq_one_letter_code
_entity_poly.pdbx_strand_id
1 'polypeptide(L)'
;MHCNTRLSHLLTMATAVMLLTLVLMLSLTSPALAASVPLSVEQMSREARSVAVVDCVSAVPRLVDPVAGPRGGIVTDFTFRVTETVLGAPESLFTVTQQGGEVGGIGLAISELPRFSRNRRYVVFVGGDGQIVGGLQGALSVSGERVGSSREPLTSLKRRVRAAAGMPVTLTETLSQTLVARAADAAAAVVTPLAAPVISAMTPSNVSAGTGDVVTISGSGFGVTAGSVDFYNRAGYADITAVITSWSDTTITCEVPKGAGSGAVTVTTSSAQTSSDYAYDVGFSFGGAAWSAGVLSETYRVNPNCLDAGAGEVAAVGAAAATWSAASNFSFTYGGACSSTLNPSEYNSSNDIYWAVDGFSGSTLAWNRYWYFAGSPYNRIIESDIVFNDNYAWGDGTGGTFDIQAVALHELGHSLNLSDQYGTNEVSPIYTGASQTKVMCGTIGINSQRRTLTEDDIAGARWIYGATGDVTPPVMGAVSSTTHPSDTSWYTEDNDVTFTWSATDAGPVTYSYVLDHTSGTNPDTTPEGAATTVSFPALADGEWYLHVRARDSSGNWSTTQQRRVRVDVTAPTGSFMVNGGDATTNQTSVTIDSAVTGATEMRIAADGATYGPWVAYAAQADITIPAVEGTRTVLVQYRDAALNTLACSDSIVYDAAARAFSWTEIAGPDRYATALAVSEASFADGSCDTVIISTGIKYPDALGAGGLAGAVNCPILLVRATGGLDSSVRSEILRLTRGQPKRTVYITGSSTVVSTQTEKDLKALVGSANVKRLGGTDRFATANLVARELRSVLDSKGIPFSGKAFVTTGMDFPDALLASPVAFSAQRPILLLGRSGLDANLRATITALGVTELQIVGSTSSVPTAVETAMAGMSGVTVRRVASASDKYAMTVAFAEWAYAEEGFTCLDAGIATGDKFPDALAAGPLQGATKSLVILTPPNYLDARIRALLEENYADAEHVRFLGSTAAVSQTARDAVIAVLE
;
A
#
# COMPACT_ATOMS: atom_id res chain seq x y z
N MET A 1 -22.70 -52.82 -48.24
CA MET A 1 -23.85 -52.15 -48.90
C MET A 1 -25.07 -52.45 -48.05
N HIS A 2 -25.77 -51.57 -47.34
CA HIS A 2 -25.93 -50.12 -47.37
C HIS A 2 -25.64 -49.53 -45.98
N CYS A 3 -24.67 -48.62 -45.91
CA CYS A 3 -24.50 -47.72 -44.76
C CYS A 3 -25.13 -46.39 -45.20
N ASN A 4 -26.43 -46.22 -44.97
CA ASN A 4 -27.16 -44.98 -45.27
C ASN A 4 -28.55 -44.99 -44.61
N THR A 5 -28.62 -44.77 -43.29
CA THR A 5 -29.87 -44.38 -42.57
C THR A 5 -29.66 -44.04 -41.08
N ARG A 6 -28.47 -43.56 -40.68
CA ARG A 6 -28.26 -43.02 -39.31
C ARG A 6 -27.68 -41.60 -39.26
N LEU A 7 -27.58 -40.92 -40.40
CA LEU A 7 -27.15 -39.51 -40.46
C LEU A 7 -28.32 -38.50 -40.59
N SER A 8 -29.52 -38.93 -40.99
CA SER A 8 -30.66 -38.02 -41.25
C SER A 8 -31.51 -37.69 -40.01
N HIS A 9 -31.49 -38.52 -38.96
CA HIS A 9 -32.24 -38.26 -37.72
C HIS A 9 -31.43 -37.55 -36.62
N LEU A 10 -30.10 -37.56 -36.70
CA LEU A 10 -29.24 -36.77 -35.81
C LEU A 10 -29.07 -35.32 -36.30
N LEU A 11 -29.22 -35.05 -37.62
CA LEU A 11 -29.15 -33.69 -38.15
C LEU A 11 -30.42 -32.87 -37.93
N THR A 12 -31.60 -33.49 -37.78
CA THR A 12 -32.88 -32.78 -37.59
C THR A 12 -33.19 -32.45 -36.13
N MET A 13 -32.66 -33.19 -35.16
CA MET A 13 -32.75 -32.81 -33.74
C MET A 13 -31.65 -31.84 -33.31
N ALA A 14 -30.46 -31.90 -33.91
CA ALA A 14 -29.40 -30.93 -33.64
C ALA A 14 -29.73 -29.54 -34.21
N THR A 15 -30.38 -29.44 -35.37
CA THR A 15 -30.82 -28.14 -35.91
C THR A 15 -32.04 -27.56 -35.19
N ALA A 16 -32.95 -28.37 -34.64
CA ALA A 16 -34.08 -27.86 -33.86
C ALA A 16 -33.68 -27.38 -32.46
N VAL A 17 -32.76 -28.06 -31.78
CA VAL A 17 -32.23 -27.61 -30.47
C VAL A 17 -31.27 -26.43 -30.63
N MET A 18 -30.52 -26.36 -31.74
CA MET A 18 -29.63 -25.23 -32.03
C MET A 18 -30.37 -24.00 -32.58
N LEU A 19 -31.53 -24.15 -33.26
CA LEU A 19 -32.40 -23.00 -33.58
C LEU A 19 -33.20 -22.52 -32.35
N LEU A 20 -33.63 -23.41 -31.45
CA LEU A 20 -34.34 -23.00 -30.25
C LEU A 20 -33.41 -22.36 -29.21
N THR A 21 -32.13 -22.75 -29.17
CA THR A 21 -31.11 -22.04 -28.35
C THR A 21 -30.53 -20.81 -29.04
N LEU A 22 -30.53 -20.72 -30.38
CA LEU A 22 -30.15 -19.50 -31.10
C LEU A 22 -31.28 -18.44 -31.08
N VAL A 23 -32.55 -18.84 -31.04
CA VAL A 23 -33.69 -17.92 -30.85
C VAL A 23 -33.88 -17.52 -29.38
N LEU A 24 -33.47 -18.35 -28.40
CA LEU A 24 -33.43 -17.97 -26.98
C LEU A 24 -32.14 -17.25 -26.55
N MET A 25 -31.07 -17.25 -27.37
CA MET A 25 -29.86 -16.44 -27.17
C MET A 25 -29.78 -15.19 -28.06
N LEU A 26 -30.81 -14.94 -28.88
CA LEU A 26 -31.05 -13.65 -29.53
C LEU A 26 -32.09 -12.79 -28.80
N SER A 27 -32.56 -13.22 -27.62
CA SER A 27 -33.32 -12.41 -26.67
C SER A 27 -32.48 -12.04 -25.44
N LEU A 28 -31.18 -11.82 -25.60
CA LEU A 28 -30.47 -10.89 -24.73
C LEU A 28 -30.88 -9.49 -25.17
N THR A 29 -32.08 -9.08 -24.77
CA THR A 29 -32.41 -7.66 -24.66
C THR A 29 -31.30 -7.06 -23.81
N SER A 30 -30.47 -6.23 -24.44
CA SER A 30 -29.50 -5.42 -23.73
C SER A 30 -30.27 -4.64 -22.67
N PRO A 31 -29.90 -4.69 -21.38
CA PRO A 31 -30.66 -4.02 -20.34
C PRO A 31 -30.64 -2.51 -20.62
N ALA A 32 -31.84 -1.92 -20.68
CA ALA A 32 -32.07 -0.52 -20.98
C ALA A 32 -31.68 0.37 -19.79
N LEU A 33 -31.01 1.49 -20.07
CA LEU A 33 -30.82 2.61 -19.16
C LEU A 33 -31.72 3.76 -19.56
N ALA A 34 -32.38 4.35 -18.59
CA ALA A 34 -33.16 5.57 -18.70
C ALA A 34 -32.27 6.77 -18.37
N ALA A 35 -31.48 7.38 -19.26
CA ALA A 35 -31.96 8.06 -20.46
C ALA A 35 -31.09 7.91 -21.74
N SER A 36 -30.09 7.01 -21.76
CA SER A 36 -29.47 6.47 -22.99
C SER A 36 -28.69 5.18 -22.70
N VAL A 37 -28.65 4.23 -23.65
CA VAL A 37 -27.88 2.97 -23.51
C VAL A 37 -26.43 3.40 -23.37
N PRO A 38 -25.62 2.89 -22.43
CA PRO A 38 -24.19 3.08 -22.51
C PRO A 38 -23.71 2.42 -23.78
N LEU A 39 -23.41 3.23 -24.77
CA LEU A 39 -22.74 2.76 -25.95
C LEU A 39 -21.25 2.89 -25.66
N SER A 40 -20.58 1.75 -25.54
CA SER A 40 -19.12 1.76 -25.51
C SER A 40 -18.60 2.44 -26.78
N VAL A 41 -17.38 2.98 -26.75
CA VAL A 41 -16.72 3.52 -27.94
C VAL A 41 -16.78 2.50 -29.09
N GLU A 42 -16.64 1.22 -28.78
CA GLU A 42 -16.72 0.12 -29.74
C GLU A 42 -18.14 -0.07 -30.31
N GLN A 43 -19.20 0.13 -29.52
CA GLN A 43 -20.59 0.10 -30.00
C GLN A 43 -20.89 1.32 -30.88
N MET A 44 -20.57 2.53 -30.41
CA MET A 44 -20.73 3.76 -31.21
C MET A 44 -19.94 3.70 -32.51
N SER A 45 -18.74 3.11 -32.50
CA SER A 45 -17.92 2.94 -33.70
C SER A 45 -18.53 1.98 -34.73
N ARG A 46 -19.34 1.01 -34.29
CA ARG A 46 -20.06 0.09 -35.20
C ARG A 46 -21.30 0.72 -35.81
N GLU A 47 -21.93 1.65 -35.09
CA GLU A 47 -23.14 2.35 -35.53
C GLU A 47 -22.81 3.63 -36.32
N ALA A 48 -21.64 4.22 -36.11
CA ALA A 48 -21.20 5.41 -36.80
C ALA A 48 -20.86 5.11 -38.27
N ARG A 49 -21.39 5.96 -39.17
CA ARG A 49 -20.94 6.04 -40.55
C ARG A 49 -19.54 6.65 -40.65
N SER A 50 -19.23 7.60 -39.77
CA SER A 50 -17.92 8.24 -39.70
C SER A 50 -17.58 8.72 -38.29
N VAL A 51 -16.29 8.71 -37.95
CA VAL A 51 -15.74 9.28 -36.72
C VAL A 51 -14.60 10.23 -37.08
N ALA A 52 -14.62 11.44 -36.53
CA ALA A 52 -13.64 12.48 -36.85
C ALA A 52 -13.28 13.33 -35.63
N VAL A 53 -12.03 13.81 -35.64
CA VAL A 53 -11.60 14.94 -34.82
C VAL A 53 -11.97 16.20 -35.59
N VAL A 54 -12.70 17.10 -34.94
CA VAL A 54 -13.31 18.27 -35.56
C VAL A 54 -13.13 19.53 -34.73
N ASP A 55 -12.98 20.66 -35.40
CA ASP A 55 -13.15 21.98 -34.79
C ASP A 55 -14.56 22.49 -35.14
N CYS A 56 -15.35 22.87 -34.14
CA CYS A 56 -16.65 23.51 -34.35
C CYS A 56 -16.42 24.96 -34.80
N VAL A 57 -16.62 25.25 -36.08
CA VAL A 57 -16.31 26.57 -36.66
C VAL A 57 -17.53 27.50 -36.70
N SER A 58 -18.73 26.93 -36.61
CA SER A 58 -19.99 27.66 -36.60
C SER A 58 -21.04 26.92 -35.77
N ALA A 59 -21.86 27.68 -35.06
CA ALA A 59 -23.05 27.19 -34.36
C ALA A 59 -24.14 28.23 -34.62
N VAL A 60 -25.02 27.97 -35.58
CA VAL A 60 -26.04 28.93 -36.02
C VAL A 60 -27.42 28.40 -35.67
N PRO A 61 -28.08 28.96 -34.65
CA PRO A 61 -29.46 28.65 -34.35
C PRO A 61 -30.37 29.28 -35.39
N ARG A 62 -31.43 28.57 -35.79
CA ARG A 62 -32.47 29.05 -36.70
C ARG A 62 -33.82 28.44 -36.35
N LEU A 63 -34.87 29.15 -36.75
CA LEU A 63 -36.25 28.67 -36.67
C LEU A 63 -36.55 27.73 -37.83
N VAL A 64 -37.25 26.65 -37.53
CA VAL A 64 -37.84 25.72 -38.49
C VAL A 64 -39.36 25.80 -38.34
N ASP A 65 -40.06 25.96 -39.47
CA ASP A 65 -41.52 26.03 -39.51
C ASP A 65 -42.14 24.78 -38.84
N PRO A 66 -43.03 24.95 -37.84
CA PRO A 66 -43.72 23.85 -37.16
C PRO A 66 -44.44 22.88 -38.10
N VAL A 67 -44.94 23.36 -39.24
CA VAL A 67 -45.79 22.57 -40.16
C VAL A 67 -44.97 21.79 -41.20
N ALA A 68 -43.65 22.01 -41.27
CA ALA A 68 -42.79 21.45 -42.33
C ALA A 68 -42.20 20.05 -42.02
N GLY A 69 -42.49 19.46 -40.86
CA GLY A 69 -42.07 18.10 -40.49
C GLY A 69 -41.69 17.95 -39.01
N PRO A 70 -41.13 16.78 -38.60
CA PRO A 70 -40.92 16.37 -37.20
C PRO A 70 -39.81 17.15 -36.45
N ARG A 71 -39.62 18.44 -36.77
CA ARG A 71 -38.62 19.34 -36.18
C ARG A 71 -39.11 20.79 -36.11
N GLY A 72 -40.39 21.03 -35.84
CA GLY A 72 -40.88 22.36 -35.50
C GLY A 72 -40.12 22.95 -34.30
N GLY A 73 -39.74 24.23 -34.37
CA GLY A 73 -39.06 24.95 -33.27
C GLY A 73 -37.67 25.49 -33.62
N ILE A 74 -36.76 25.54 -32.64
CA ILE A 74 -35.39 26.04 -32.81
C ILE A 74 -34.44 24.86 -33.02
N VAL A 75 -33.66 24.92 -34.10
CA VAL A 75 -32.53 24.00 -34.34
C VAL A 75 -31.24 24.79 -34.42
N THR A 76 -30.12 24.18 -34.03
CA THR A 76 -28.79 24.71 -34.23
C THR A 76 -28.07 23.87 -35.28
N ASP A 77 -27.59 24.55 -36.32
CA ASP A 77 -26.68 23.99 -37.30
C ASP A 77 -25.24 24.17 -36.80
N PHE A 78 -24.62 23.06 -36.41
CA PHE A 78 -23.22 23.02 -36.00
C PHE A 78 -22.35 22.63 -37.19
N THR A 79 -21.55 23.57 -37.69
CA THR A 79 -20.59 23.29 -38.76
C THR A 79 -19.25 22.91 -38.18
N PHE A 80 -18.78 21.73 -38.56
CA PHE A 80 -17.52 21.15 -38.14
C PHE A 80 -16.51 21.15 -39.28
N ARG A 81 -15.31 21.65 -38.99
CA ARG A 81 -14.14 21.44 -39.84
C ARG A 81 -13.44 20.17 -39.38
N VAL A 82 -13.26 19.21 -40.27
CA VAL A 82 -12.51 17.98 -39.96
C VAL A 82 -11.03 18.32 -39.89
N THR A 83 -10.42 18.10 -38.73
CA THR A 83 -8.97 18.21 -38.55
C THR A 83 -8.29 16.86 -38.75
N GLU A 84 -8.98 15.76 -38.42
CA GLU A 84 -8.48 14.41 -38.63
C GLU A 84 -9.63 13.42 -38.83
N THR A 85 -9.51 12.55 -39.84
CA THR A 85 -10.46 11.45 -40.06
C THR A 85 -9.99 10.19 -39.31
N VAL A 86 -10.88 9.63 -38.48
CA VAL A 86 -10.60 8.42 -37.69
C VAL A 86 -11.20 7.18 -38.34
N LEU A 87 -12.48 7.27 -38.73
CA LEU A 87 -13.26 6.23 -39.40
C LEU A 87 -14.13 6.85 -40.51
N GLY A 88 -14.27 6.16 -41.64
CA GLY A 88 -15.06 6.61 -42.78
C GLY A 88 -14.37 7.70 -43.61
N ALA A 89 -15.14 8.43 -44.41
CA ALA A 89 -14.67 9.55 -45.24
C ALA A 89 -15.64 10.74 -45.11
N PRO A 90 -15.68 11.41 -43.94
CA PRO A 90 -16.51 12.60 -43.78
C PRO A 90 -15.99 13.73 -44.68
N GLU A 91 -16.90 14.62 -45.10
CA GLU A 91 -16.53 15.82 -45.83
C GLU A 91 -15.61 16.71 -44.98
N SER A 92 -14.65 17.40 -45.61
CA SER A 92 -13.70 18.28 -44.90
C SER A 92 -14.38 19.38 -44.07
N LEU A 93 -15.63 19.69 -44.40
CA LEU A 93 -16.54 20.54 -43.66
C LEU A 93 -17.92 19.89 -43.74
N PHE A 94 -18.58 19.65 -42.60
CA PHE A 94 -19.95 19.11 -42.57
C PHE A 94 -20.78 19.77 -41.47
N THR A 95 -22.10 19.68 -41.59
CA THR A 95 -23.04 20.28 -40.63
C THR A 95 -23.87 19.20 -39.95
N VAL A 96 -23.96 19.29 -38.62
CA VAL A 96 -24.92 18.51 -37.83
C VAL A 96 -26.02 19.46 -37.36
N THR A 97 -27.26 19.16 -37.73
CA THR A 97 -28.43 19.91 -37.28
C THR A 97 -29.09 19.19 -36.11
N GLN A 98 -29.21 19.90 -34.99
CA GLN A 98 -29.77 19.38 -33.74
C GLN A 98 -30.82 20.34 -33.17
N GLN A 99 -31.84 19.82 -32.47
CA GLN A 99 -32.81 20.68 -31.80
C GLN A 99 -32.20 21.37 -30.58
N GLY A 100 -32.64 22.60 -30.35
CA GLY A 100 -32.12 23.48 -29.32
C GLY A 100 -31.30 24.64 -29.89
N GLY A 101 -31.02 25.64 -29.06
CA GLY A 101 -30.39 26.89 -29.45
C GLY A 101 -31.25 28.10 -29.08
N GLU A 102 -30.81 29.29 -29.48
CA GLU A 102 -31.49 30.55 -29.18
C GLU A 102 -31.64 31.41 -30.43
N VAL A 103 -32.87 31.81 -30.75
CA VAL A 103 -33.18 32.68 -31.90
C VAL A 103 -34.09 33.82 -31.44
N GLY A 104 -33.65 35.05 -31.68
CA GLY A 104 -34.48 36.24 -31.40
C GLY A 104 -34.86 36.42 -29.93
N GLY A 105 -34.01 35.95 -28.99
CA GLY A 105 -34.25 36.03 -27.54
C GLY A 105 -35.14 34.92 -26.97
N ILE A 106 -35.58 33.97 -27.80
CA ILE A 106 -36.25 32.73 -27.38
C ILE A 106 -35.26 31.58 -27.53
N GLY A 107 -35.15 30.73 -26.51
CA GLY A 107 -34.32 29.55 -26.52
C GLY A 107 -35.12 28.27 -26.30
N LEU A 108 -34.58 27.18 -26.85
CA LEU A 108 -35.05 25.81 -26.67
C LEU A 108 -33.94 24.97 -26.06
N ALA A 109 -34.25 24.22 -25.01
CA ALA A 109 -33.37 23.27 -24.39
C ALA A 109 -34.04 21.90 -24.26
N ILE A 110 -33.24 20.85 -24.44
CA ILE A 110 -33.62 19.46 -24.24
C ILE A 110 -32.57 18.88 -23.30
N SER A 111 -32.99 18.17 -22.25
CA SER A 111 -32.12 17.68 -21.17
C SER A 111 -30.98 16.77 -21.66
N GLU A 112 -31.19 16.00 -22.75
CA GLU A 112 -30.30 14.89 -23.16
C GLU A 112 -29.42 15.12 -24.41
N LEU A 113 -29.34 16.34 -24.95
CA LEU A 113 -28.61 16.62 -26.21
C LEU A 113 -27.25 17.32 -26.01
N PRO A 114 -26.16 16.88 -26.69
CA PRO A 114 -24.86 17.54 -26.61
C PRO A 114 -24.91 18.98 -27.14
N ARG A 115 -24.17 19.88 -26.49
CA ARG A 115 -24.00 21.26 -26.95
C ARG A 115 -22.56 21.48 -27.42
N PHE A 116 -22.41 22.04 -28.62
CA PHE A 116 -21.11 22.40 -29.17
C PHE A 116 -20.88 23.90 -29.08
N SER A 117 -19.64 24.28 -28.77
CA SER A 117 -19.21 25.67 -28.72
C SER A 117 -18.33 25.99 -29.91
N ARG A 118 -18.55 27.14 -30.53
CA ARG A 118 -17.69 27.66 -31.60
C ARG A 118 -16.24 27.78 -31.09
N ASN A 119 -15.28 27.47 -31.96
CA ASN A 119 -13.84 27.44 -31.72
C ASN A 119 -13.39 26.40 -30.68
N ARG A 120 -14.19 25.36 -30.43
CA ARG A 120 -13.77 24.20 -29.62
C ARG A 120 -13.59 22.95 -30.47
N ARG A 121 -12.71 22.07 -30.00
CA ARG A 121 -12.37 20.81 -30.65
C ARG A 121 -13.10 19.63 -30.00
N TYR A 122 -13.54 18.69 -30.82
CA TYR A 122 -14.31 17.52 -30.43
C TYR A 122 -13.89 16.27 -31.20
N VAL A 123 -14.17 15.08 -30.64
CA VAL A 123 -14.32 13.83 -31.38
C VAL A 123 -15.81 13.56 -31.50
N VAL A 124 -16.30 13.42 -32.74
CA VAL A 124 -17.72 13.20 -33.02
C VAL A 124 -17.96 11.88 -33.75
N PHE A 125 -18.94 11.12 -33.27
CA PHE A 125 -19.43 9.88 -33.87
C PHE A 125 -20.70 10.19 -34.66
N VAL A 126 -20.64 10.11 -35.99
CA VAL A 126 -21.75 10.55 -36.88
C VAL A 126 -22.40 9.33 -37.54
N GLY A 127 -23.72 9.20 -37.37
CA GLY A 127 -24.55 8.12 -37.90
C GLY A 127 -24.86 8.26 -39.40
N GLY A 128 -25.49 7.23 -39.97
CA GLY A 128 -25.90 7.21 -41.38
C GLY A 128 -26.96 8.27 -41.75
N ASP A 129 -27.70 8.73 -40.75
CA ASP A 129 -28.71 9.79 -40.77
C ASP A 129 -28.13 11.21 -40.56
N GLY A 130 -26.81 11.33 -40.39
CA GLY A 130 -26.12 12.60 -40.17
C GLY A 130 -26.26 13.16 -38.75
N GLN A 131 -26.76 12.37 -37.79
CA GLN A 131 -26.87 12.74 -36.37
C GLN A 131 -25.67 12.21 -35.56
N ILE A 132 -25.52 12.71 -34.33
CA ILE A 132 -24.53 12.17 -33.38
C ILE A 132 -25.02 10.84 -32.81
N VAL A 133 -24.21 9.80 -32.93
CA VAL A 133 -24.50 8.47 -32.36
C VAL A 133 -24.40 8.53 -30.84
N GLY A 134 -25.39 8.02 -30.12
CA GLY A 134 -25.35 7.95 -28.65
C GLY A 134 -25.59 9.27 -27.90
N GLY A 135 -26.10 10.31 -28.58
CA GLY A 135 -26.43 11.59 -27.93
C GLY A 135 -25.19 12.24 -27.30
N LEU A 136 -25.24 12.53 -25.99
CA LEU A 136 -24.11 13.10 -25.24
C LEU A 136 -22.83 12.24 -25.32
N GLN A 137 -22.96 10.92 -25.53
CA GLN A 137 -21.84 9.97 -25.53
C GLN A 137 -20.97 10.07 -26.79
N GLY A 138 -21.55 10.43 -27.93
CA GLY A 138 -20.87 10.51 -29.22
C GLY A 138 -20.19 11.84 -29.50
N ALA A 139 -20.13 12.75 -28.53
CA ALA A 139 -19.57 14.09 -28.67
C ALA A 139 -18.57 14.37 -27.55
N LEU A 140 -17.31 14.02 -27.77
CA LEU A 140 -16.25 14.12 -26.74
C LEU A 140 -15.44 15.40 -26.96
N SER A 141 -15.29 16.24 -25.95
CA SER A 141 -14.40 17.41 -26.05
C SER A 141 -12.93 17.00 -26.19
N VAL A 142 -12.08 17.86 -26.74
CA VAL A 142 -10.64 17.63 -26.84
C VAL A 142 -9.89 18.85 -26.29
N SER A 143 -8.96 18.61 -25.36
CA SER A 143 -8.05 19.62 -24.82
C SER A 143 -6.61 19.13 -24.97
N GLY A 144 -5.81 19.85 -25.77
CA GLY A 144 -4.50 19.37 -26.20
C GLY A 144 -4.61 18.04 -26.97
N GLU A 145 -3.91 17.00 -26.50
CA GLU A 145 -3.87 15.65 -27.09
C GLU A 145 -4.70 14.62 -26.31
N ARG A 146 -5.66 15.07 -25.49
CA ARG A 146 -6.48 14.21 -24.63
C ARG A 146 -7.96 14.39 -24.95
N VAL A 147 -8.70 13.29 -24.91
CA VAL A 147 -10.12 13.25 -25.30
C VAL A 147 -11.02 13.04 -24.10
N GLY A 148 -12.09 13.83 -24.07
CA GLY A 148 -13.02 13.93 -22.97
C GLY A 148 -12.25 14.00 -21.66
N SER A 149 -12.77 13.27 -20.70
CA SER A 149 -12.32 13.28 -19.32
C SER A 149 -11.93 11.90 -18.81
N SER A 150 -11.96 10.88 -19.68
CA SER A 150 -11.20 9.63 -19.47
C SER A 150 -9.70 9.90 -19.53
N ARG A 151 -9.31 11.11 -19.99
CA ARG A 151 -7.95 11.57 -20.24
C ARG A 151 -7.17 10.56 -21.08
N GLU A 152 -7.87 9.74 -21.86
CA GLU A 152 -7.29 8.81 -22.81
C GLU A 152 -6.52 9.65 -23.84
N PRO A 153 -5.26 9.29 -24.16
CA PRO A 153 -4.56 9.91 -25.27
C PRO A 153 -5.41 9.78 -26.53
N LEU A 154 -5.57 10.87 -27.28
CA LEU A 154 -6.35 10.89 -28.53
C LEU A 154 -5.92 9.77 -29.49
N THR A 155 -4.64 9.41 -29.47
CA THR A 155 -4.06 8.28 -30.22
C THR A 155 -4.63 6.92 -29.83
N SER A 156 -4.90 6.67 -28.54
CA SER A 156 -5.46 5.40 -28.06
C SER A 156 -6.93 5.26 -28.44
N LEU A 157 -7.73 6.33 -28.32
CA LEU A 157 -9.13 6.34 -28.71
C LEU A 157 -9.29 6.05 -30.20
N LYS A 158 -8.51 6.74 -31.05
CA LYS A 158 -8.52 6.54 -32.51
C LYS A 158 -8.27 5.08 -32.91
N ARG A 159 -7.38 4.39 -32.20
CA ARG A 159 -7.08 2.98 -32.44
C ARG A 159 -8.24 2.07 -32.05
N ARG A 160 -8.88 2.31 -30.90
CA ARG A 160 -10.06 1.53 -30.47
C ARG A 160 -11.20 1.65 -31.47
N VAL A 161 -11.44 2.85 -31.98
CA VAL A 161 -12.43 3.12 -33.04
C VAL A 161 -12.12 2.31 -34.31
N ARG A 162 -10.87 2.37 -34.80
CA ARG A 162 -10.44 1.62 -35.98
C ARG A 162 -10.52 0.11 -35.80
N ALA A 163 -10.12 -0.39 -34.63
CA ALA A 163 -10.19 -1.81 -34.28
C ALA A 163 -11.65 -2.31 -34.22
N ALA A 164 -12.55 -1.52 -33.62
CA ALA A 164 -13.98 -1.84 -33.55
C ALA A 164 -14.65 -1.88 -34.93
N ALA A 165 -14.16 -1.09 -35.88
CA ALA A 165 -14.61 -1.07 -37.27
C ALA A 165 -13.96 -2.17 -38.16
N GLY A 166 -13.14 -3.06 -37.59
CA GLY A 166 -12.47 -4.12 -38.35
C GLY A 166 -11.40 -3.62 -39.33
N MET A 167 -10.93 -2.39 -39.18
CA MET A 167 -9.86 -1.83 -40.03
C MET A 167 -8.50 -2.41 -39.61
N PRO A 168 -7.60 -2.74 -40.56
CA PRO A 168 -6.26 -3.21 -40.23
C PRO A 168 -5.50 -2.12 -39.47
N VAL A 169 -5.16 -2.38 -38.20
CA VAL A 169 -4.22 -1.55 -37.43
C VAL A 169 -2.82 -1.90 -37.94
N THR A 170 -2.09 -0.92 -38.45
CA THR A 170 -0.78 -1.18 -39.09
C THR A 170 0.28 -1.56 -38.06
N LEU A 171 1.24 -2.42 -38.43
CA LEU A 171 2.36 -2.84 -37.56
C LEU A 171 3.15 -1.64 -36.99
N THR A 172 3.17 -0.52 -37.72
CA THR A 172 3.80 0.76 -37.34
C THR A 172 3.05 1.47 -36.20
N GLU A 173 1.72 1.33 -36.11
CA GLU A 173 0.91 1.86 -35.01
C GLU A 173 1.09 1.02 -33.73
N THR A 174 1.31 -0.29 -33.87
CA THR A 174 1.63 -1.19 -32.74
C THR A 174 3.06 -0.98 -32.23
N LEU A 175 4.02 -0.75 -33.13
CA LEU A 175 5.42 -0.43 -32.78
C LEU A 175 5.57 0.95 -32.13
N SER A 176 4.72 1.91 -32.51
CA SER A 176 4.70 3.24 -31.90
C SER A 176 4.29 3.19 -30.43
N GLN A 177 3.52 2.20 -29.97
CA GLN A 177 3.25 2.05 -28.53
C GLN A 177 4.45 1.56 -27.76
N THR A 178 5.20 0.60 -28.30
CA THR A 178 6.41 0.11 -27.63
C THR A 178 7.52 1.16 -27.64
N LEU A 179 7.60 1.99 -28.70
CA LEU A 179 8.58 3.07 -28.82
C LEU A 179 8.17 4.34 -28.07
N VAL A 180 6.88 4.72 -28.04
CA VAL A 180 6.40 5.88 -27.26
C VAL A 180 6.26 5.54 -25.78
N ALA A 181 5.88 4.31 -25.39
CA ALA A 181 5.96 3.88 -24.00
C ALA A 181 7.42 3.78 -23.54
N ARG A 182 8.34 3.23 -24.36
CA ARG A 182 9.77 3.26 -24.04
C ARG A 182 10.40 4.65 -24.11
N ALA A 183 9.89 5.56 -24.94
CA ALA A 183 10.35 6.95 -24.97
C ALA A 183 9.76 7.77 -23.82
N ALA A 184 8.55 7.46 -23.35
CA ALA A 184 7.94 8.04 -22.15
C ALA A 184 8.63 7.51 -20.88
N ASP A 185 8.93 6.21 -20.81
CA ASP A 185 9.73 5.60 -19.74
C ASP A 185 11.18 6.10 -19.77
N ALA A 186 11.77 6.29 -20.96
CA ALA A 186 13.11 6.87 -21.10
C ALA A 186 13.16 8.38 -20.83
N ALA A 187 12.09 9.13 -21.12
CA ALA A 187 11.96 10.54 -20.77
C ALA A 187 11.68 10.72 -19.27
N ALA A 188 10.90 9.82 -18.65
CA ALA A 188 10.67 9.76 -17.20
C ALA A 188 11.92 9.30 -16.42
N ALA A 189 12.84 8.57 -17.06
CA ALA A 189 14.12 8.18 -16.48
C ALA A 189 15.23 9.27 -16.58
N VAL A 190 15.00 10.34 -17.33
CA VAL A 190 16.00 11.42 -17.56
C VAL A 190 15.59 12.76 -16.92
N VAL A 191 14.34 12.89 -16.46
CA VAL A 191 13.87 14.04 -15.67
C VAL A 191 13.52 13.54 -14.28
N THR A 192 14.12 14.10 -13.23
CA THR A 192 13.67 13.88 -11.85
C THR A 192 12.16 14.10 -11.81
N PRO A 193 11.33 13.12 -11.40
CA PRO A 193 9.89 13.29 -11.40
C PRO A 193 9.56 14.50 -10.53
N LEU A 194 8.97 15.55 -11.13
CA LEU A 194 8.35 16.60 -10.33
C LEU A 194 7.37 15.92 -9.39
N ALA A 195 7.32 16.35 -8.13
CA ALA A 195 6.31 15.87 -7.20
C ALA A 195 4.92 16.05 -7.84
N ALA A 196 4.08 15.02 -7.78
CA ALA A 196 2.72 15.11 -8.27
C ALA A 196 1.99 16.24 -7.52
N PRO A 197 1.12 17.02 -8.17
CA PRO A 197 0.32 18.02 -7.48
C PRO A 197 -0.52 17.37 -6.38
N VAL A 198 -0.71 18.05 -5.25
CA VAL A 198 -1.50 17.54 -4.12
C VAL A 198 -2.59 18.53 -3.82
N ILE A 199 -3.84 18.05 -3.72
CA ILE A 199 -4.95 18.82 -3.18
C ILE A 199 -5.00 18.56 -1.68
N SER A 200 -4.83 19.61 -0.86
CA SER A 200 -4.87 19.50 0.60
C SER A 200 -6.23 19.89 1.19
N ALA A 201 -6.98 20.77 0.52
CA ALA A 201 -8.33 21.17 0.95
C ALA A 201 -9.12 21.82 -0.19
N MET A 202 -10.46 21.74 -0.10
CA MET A 202 -11.39 22.51 -0.92
C MET A 202 -12.37 23.28 -0.02
N THR A 203 -12.57 24.57 -0.29
CA THR A 203 -13.43 25.43 0.54
C THR A 203 -14.28 26.37 -0.33
N PRO A 204 -15.61 26.43 -0.11
CA PRO A 204 -16.41 25.62 0.83
C PRO A 204 -16.35 24.11 0.52
N SER A 205 -16.68 23.25 1.49
CA SER A 205 -16.61 21.79 1.35
C SER A 205 -17.78 21.18 0.56
N ASN A 206 -18.84 21.97 0.33
CA ASN A 206 -19.95 21.65 -0.56
C ASN A 206 -20.40 22.95 -1.24
N VAL A 207 -20.53 22.89 -2.57
CA VAL A 207 -21.06 23.95 -3.42
C VAL A 207 -21.92 23.30 -4.50
N SER A 208 -22.99 23.95 -4.91
CA SER A 208 -23.89 23.45 -5.97
C SER A 208 -23.34 23.78 -7.36
N ALA A 209 -23.54 22.86 -8.31
CA ALA A 209 -23.05 22.97 -9.67
C ALA A 209 -23.90 23.95 -10.50
N GLY A 210 -23.25 24.78 -11.32
CA GLY A 210 -23.95 25.66 -12.26
C GLY A 210 -24.65 26.88 -11.63
N THR A 211 -24.42 27.16 -10.35
CA THR A 211 -24.95 28.36 -9.65
C THR A 211 -24.07 29.60 -9.82
N GLY A 212 -22.84 29.43 -10.35
CA GLY A 212 -21.82 30.49 -10.42
C GLY A 212 -20.99 30.63 -9.14
N ASP A 213 -21.22 29.76 -8.15
CA ASP A 213 -20.42 29.72 -6.93
C ASP A 213 -19.00 29.19 -7.21
N VAL A 214 -18.03 29.78 -6.53
CA VAL A 214 -16.60 29.49 -6.71
C VAL A 214 -16.08 28.66 -5.55
N VAL A 215 -15.34 27.60 -5.85
CA VAL A 215 -14.58 26.83 -4.86
C VAL A 215 -13.10 27.22 -4.91
N THR A 216 -12.48 27.29 -3.74
CA THR A 216 -11.04 27.46 -3.58
C THR A 216 -10.40 26.12 -3.28
N ILE A 217 -9.49 25.69 -4.15
CA ILE A 217 -8.68 24.48 -4.04
C ILE A 217 -7.31 24.89 -3.50
N SER A 218 -6.96 24.43 -2.31
CA SER A 218 -5.65 24.63 -1.69
C SER A 218 -4.80 23.37 -1.83
N GLY A 219 -3.51 23.54 -2.08
CA GLY A 219 -2.60 22.42 -2.29
C GLY A 219 -1.17 22.84 -2.60
N SER A 220 -0.44 21.98 -3.31
CA SER A 220 0.94 22.24 -3.73
C SER A 220 1.27 21.55 -5.05
N GLY A 221 2.28 22.07 -5.76
CA GLY A 221 2.76 21.47 -7.00
C GLY A 221 1.85 21.69 -8.21
N PHE A 222 0.92 22.65 -8.16
CA PHE A 222 0.05 22.98 -9.29
C PHE A 222 0.80 23.67 -10.44
N GLY A 223 1.93 24.31 -10.15
CA GLY A 223 2.69 25.14 -11.09
C GLY A 223 2.09 26.53 -11.28
N VAL A 224 2.82 27.41 -11.96
CA VAL A 224 2.40 28.80 -12.22
C VAL A 224 1.59 28.99 -13.50
N THR A 225 1.57 27.97 -14.36
CA THR A 225 0.80 27.94 -15.61
C THR A 225 -0.44 27.09 -15.40
N ALA A 226 -1.62 27.66 -15.69
CA ALA A 226 -2.88 26.97 -15.49
C ALA A 226 -2.96 25.66 -16.30
N GLY A 227 -3.36 24.59 -15.62
CA GLY A 227 -3.74 23.32 -16.22
C GLY A 227 -5.27 23.16 -16.25
N SER A 228 -5.79 22.03 -15.76
CA SER A 228 -7.23 21.78 -15.63
C SER A 228 -7.63 21.37 -14.21
N VAL A 229 -8.87 21.66 -13.85
CA VAL A 229 -9.58 21.10 -12.70
C VAL A 229 -10.78 20.36 -13.25
N ASP A 230 -10.91 19.08 -12.92
CA ASP A 230 -12.00 18.23 -13.40
C ASP A 230 -12.81 17.74 -12.20
N PHE A 231 -14.14 17.90 -12.27
CA PHE A 231 -15.11 17.43 -11.28
C PHE A 231 -15.78 16.16 -11.77
N TYR A 232 -16.03 15.23 -10.84
CA TYR A 232 -16.76 14.03 -11.13
C TYR A 232 -18.07 14.30 -11.89
N ASN A 233 -18.32 13.51 -12.94
CA ASN A 233 -19.59 13.54 -13.66
C ASN A 233 -20.48 12.38 -13.20
N ARG A 234 -20.21 11.17 -13.71
CA ARG A 234 -20.90 9.93 -13.35
C ARG A 234 -20.08 8.70 -13.76
N ALA A 235 -20.37 7.56 -13.15
CA ALA A 235 -19.62 6.33 -13.36
C ALA A 235 -19.63 5.88 -14.83
N GLY A 236 -18.44 5.68 -15.41
CA GLY A 236 -18.27 5.26 -16.81
C GLY A 236 -18.35 6.41 -17.83
N TYR A 237 -18.46 7.66 -17.37
CA TYR A 237 -18.54 8.84 -18.21
C TYR A 237 -17.43 9.82 -17.91
N ALA A 238 -17.32 10.76 -18.83
CA ALA A 238 -16.36 11.81 -18.77
C ALA A 238 -16.58 12.81 -17.60
N ASP A 239 -15.68 12.99 -16.63
CA ASP A 239 -15.65 14.14 -15.68
C ASP A 239 -15.78 15.53 -16.36
N ILE A 240 -16.25 16.54 -15.64
CA ILE A 240 -16.53 17.87 -16.21
C ILE A 240 -15.45 18.86 -15.81
N THR A 241 -14.80 19.45 -16.83
CA THR A 241 -13.74 20.45 -16.62
C THR A 241 -14.34 21.79 -16.16
N ALA A 242 -13.85 22.29 -15.03
CA ALA A 242 -14.27 23.56 -14.44
C ALA A 242 -13.73 24.78 -15.19
N VAL A 243 -14.43 25.91 -15.04
CA VAL A 243 -13.93 27.22 -15.47
C VAL A 243 -13.03 27.77 -14.36
N ILE A 244 -11.73 27.89 -14.65
CA ILE A 244 -10.75 28.41 -13.71
C ILE A 244 -10.83 29.94 -13.69
N THR A 245 -11.04 30.52 -12.51
CA THR A 245 -11.09 31.97 -12.28
C THR A 245 -9.75 32.52 -11.79
N SER A 246 -8.96 31.73 -11.05
CA SER A 246 -7.57 32.07 -10.70
C SER A 246 -6.71 30.81 -10.51
N TRP A 247 -5.40 30.94 -10.71
CA TRP A 247 -4.45 29.84 -10.60
C TRP A 247 -3.12 30.31 -10.01
N SER A 248 -2.55 29.51 -9.12
CA SER A 248 -1.20 29.63 -8.58
C SER A 248 -0.68 28.23 -8.21
N ASP A 249 0.59 28.14 -7.79
CA ASP A 249 1.21 26.87 -7.41
C ASP A 249 0.54 26.19 -6.21
N THR A 250 -0.13 26.96 -5.35
CA THR A 250 -0.72 26.49 -4.09
C THR A 250 -2.23 26.69 -3.98
N THR A 251 -2.83 27.46 -4.89
CA THR A 251 -4.23 27.85 -4.81
C THR A 251 -4.84 27.99 -6.19
N ILE A 252 -5.99 27.36 -6.40
CA ILE A 252 -6.81 27.47 -7.61
C ILE A 252 -8.21 27.89 -7.19
N THR A 253 -8.81 28.83 -7.91
CA THR A 253 -10.25 29.10 -7.77
C THR A 253 -10.94 28.76 -9.07
N CYS A 254 -12.07 28.06 -8.98
CA CYS A 254 -12.85 27.68 -10.15
C CYS A 254 -14.34 27.58 -9.81
N GLU A 255 -15.20 27.77 -10.79
CA GLU A 255 -16.64 27.52 -10.65
C GLU A 255 -16.92 26.02 -10.70
N VAL A 256 -17.83 25.52 -9.86
CA VAL A 256 -18.29 24.12 -9.95
C VAL A 256 -19.15 23.99 -11.21
N PRO A 257 -18.70 23.22 -12.22
CA PRO A 257 -19.32 23.26 -13.53
C PRO A 257 -20.69 22.58 -13.51
N LYS A 258 -21.65 23.14 -14.26
CA LYS A 258 -22.98 22.56 -14.44
C LYS A 258 -22.88 21.09 -14.84
N GLY A 259 -23.63 20.23 -14.14
CA GLY A 259 -23.67 18.78 -14.35
C GLY A 259 -22.66 17.98 -13.52
N ALA A 260 -21.82 18.64 -12.70
CA ALA A 260 -20.91 17.93 -11.79
C ALA A 260 -21.69 17.18 -10.69
N GLY A 261 -21.31 15.92 -10.45
CA GLY A 261 -21.78 15.10 -9.35
C GLY A 261 -20.84 15.11 -8.15
N SER A 262 -21.29 14.57 -7.02
CA SER A 262 -20.46 14.35 -5.83
C SER A 262 -19.42 13.27 -6.12
N GLY A 263 -18.14 13.63 -6.05
CA GLY A 263 -17.10 12.65 -6.29
C GLY A 263 -15.68 13.18 -6.38
N ALA A 264 -14.85 12.44 -7.08
CA ALA A 264 -13.45 12.79 -7.28
C ALA A 264 -13.31 14.14 -7.99
N VAL A 265 -12.48 15.00 -7.42
CA VAL A 265 -11.95 16.21 -8.05
C VAL A 265 -10.46 16.02 -8.23
N THR A 266 -9.97 16.32 -9.43
CA THR A 266 -8.56 16.11 -9.78
C THR A 266 -7.98 17.36 -10.44
N VAL A 267 -6.83 17.80 -9.96
CA VAL A 267 -6.04 18.86 -10.59
C VAL A 267 -5.03 18.24 -11.55
N THR A 268 -4.99 18.72 -12.79
CA THR A 268 -3.94 18.39 -13.77
C THR A 268 -3.11 19.63 -14.06
N THR A 269 -1.80 19.54 -13.92
CA THR A 269 -0.89 20.66 -14.23
C THR A 269 -0.71 20.85 -15.75
N SER A 270 -0.15 21.99 -16.16
CA SER A 270 0.20 22.24 -17.57
C SER A 270 1.24 21.26 -18.13
N SER A 271 1.99 20.55 -17.26
CA SER A 271 2.93 19.48 -17.63
C SER A 271 2.30 18.09 -17.64
N ALA A 272 0.97 18.00 -17.54
CA ALA A 272 0.18 16.77 -17.54
C ALA A 272 0.41 15.84 -16.33
N GLN A 273 0.85 16.38 -15.18
CA GLN A 273 0.84 15.65 -13.91
C GLN A 273 -0.52 15.79 -13.24
N THR A 274 -1.01 14.72 -12.64
CA THR A 274 -2.34 14.66 -12.01
C THR A 274 -2.22 14.47 -10.51
N SER A 275 -3.11 15.11 -9.75
CA SER A 275 -3.21 14.86 -8.33
C SER A 275 -3.82 13.48 -8.07
N SER A 276 -3.73 13.01 -6.83
CA SER A 276 -4.69 12.03 -6.33
C SER A 276 -6.10 12.63 -6.35
N ASP A 277 -7.09 11.77 -6.41
CA ASP A 277 -8.50 12.17 -6.33
C ASP A 277 -8.80 12.76 -4.95
N TYR A 278 -9.45 13.92 -4.94
CA TYR A 278 -9.99 14.54 -3.74
C TYR A 278 -11.50 14.34 -3.73
N ALA A 279 -12.05 13.69 -2.71
CA ALA A 279 -13.50 13.51 -2.61
C ALA A 279 -14.17 14.85 -2.29
N TYR A 280 -15.12 15.25 -3.12
CA TYR A 280 -15.85 16.51 -2.99
C TYR A 280 -17.35 16.27 -3.13
N ASP A 281 -18.14 16.91 -2.27
CA ASP A 281 -19.60 16.79 -2.30
C ASP A 281 -20.22 17.96 -3.07
N VAL A 282 -21.08 17.63 -4.03
CA VAL A 282 -21.84 18.61 -4.81
C VAL A 282 -23.31 18.42 -4.45
N GLY A 283 -23.93 19.44 -3.83
CA GLY A 283 -25.33 19.39 -3.42
C GLY A 283 -26.29 19.12 -4.60
N PHE A 284 -26.63 20.15 -5.37
CA PHE A 284 -27.45 20.00 -6.58
C PHE A 284 -26.80 20.65 -7.80
N SER A 285 -27.38 20.43 -8.98
CA SER A 285 -26.92 21.01 -10.23
C SER A 285 -28.03 21.83 -10.90
N PHE A 286 -27.75 23.09 -11.20
CA PHE A 286 -28.70 24.04 -11.78
C PHE A 286 -28.54 24.19 -13.29
N GLY A 287 -29.66 24.18 -14.01
CA GLY A 287 -29.69 24.23 -15.46
C GLY A 287 -29.50 25.62 -16.08
N GLY A 288 -29.59 26.70 -15.30
CA GLY A 288 -29.40 28.09 -15.74
C GLY A 288 -30.69 28.83 -16.15
N ALA A 289 -31.87 28.21 -16.01
CA ALA A 289 -33.16 28.83 -16.27
C ALA A 289 -34.14 28.61 -15.11
N ALA A 290 -35.10 29.49 -14.90
CA ALA A 290 -36.16 29.33 -13.90
C ALA A 290 -37.48 29.90 -14.41
N TRP A 291 -38.61 29.47 -13.84
CA TRP A 291 -39.88 30.16 -14.09
C TRP A 291 -39.78 31.65 -13.67
N SER A 292 -40.56 32.51 -14.32
CA SER A 292 -40.49 33.97 -14.13
C SER A 292 -40.52 34.36 -12.64
N ALA A 293 -39.74 35.37 -12.24
CA ALA A 293 -39.76 35.88 -10.87
C ALA A 293 -41.20 36.21 -10.43
N GLY A 294 -41.69 35.55 -9.37
CA GLY A 294 -43.06 35.67 -8.86
C GLY A 294 -44.05 34.60 -9.35
N VAL A 295 -43.66 33.74 -10.29
CA VAL A 295 -44.44 32.56 -10.68
C VAL A 295 -43.99 31.37 -9.84
N LEU A 296 -44.79 31.07 -8.80
CA LEU A 296 -44.59 29.98 -7.86
C LEU A 296 -45.60 28.84 -8.09
N SER A 297 -46.19 28.81 -9.28
CA SER A 297 -47.10 27.74 -9.66
C SER A 297 -47.14 27.60 -11.16
N GLU A 298 -47.16 26.36 -11.65
CA GLU A 298 -47.38 26.07 -13.07
C GLU A 298 -48.48 25.04 -13.25
N THR A 299 -49.20 25.16 -14.37
CA THR A 299 -50.26 24.22 -14.72
C THR A 299 -49.71 23.19 -15.69
N TYR A 300 -49.86 21.90 -15.37
CA TYR A 300 -49.52 20.79 -16.27
C TYR A 300 -50.76 20.02 -16.69
N ARG A 301 -50.74 19.43 -17.88
CA ARG A 301 -51.82 18.61 -18.43
C ARG A 301 -51.30 17.23 -18.77
N VAL A 302 -52.16 16.22 -18.69
CA VAL A 302 -51.75 14.83 -18.94
C VAL A 302 -52.62 14.19 -20.02
N ASN A 303 -52.00 13.59 -21.03
CA ASN A 303 -52.65 12.68 -21.96
C ASN A 303 -52.16 11.26 -21.66
N PRO A 304 -52.94 10.41 -20.97
CA PRO A 304 -52.53 9.05 -20.60
C PRO A 304 -52.72 8.08 -21.78
N ASN A 305 -52.17 8.41 -22.95
CA ASN A 305 -52.30 7.60 -24.16
C ASN A 305 -51.30 6.42 -24.20
N CYS A 306 -51.00 5.85 -23.04
CA CYS A 306 -50.16 4.67 -22.89
C CYS A 306 -51.03 3.41 -23.03
N LEU A 307 -50.60 2.45 -23.85
CA LEU A 307 -51.36 1.22 -24.10
C LEU A 307 -51.32 0.23 -22.92
N ASP A 308 -50.31 0.34 -22.05
CA ASP A 308 -49.93 -0.72 -21.10
C ASP A 308 -50.30 -0.45 -19.62
N ALA A 309 -50.61 0.79 -19.22
CA ALA A 309 -50.65 1.20 -17.80
C ALA A 309 -52.06 1.42 -17.18
N GLY A 310 -53.14 1.20 -17.93
CA GLY A 310 -54.47 0.87 -17.39
C GLY A 310 -55.07 1.86 -16.37
N ALA A 311 -54.99 3.17 -16.62
CA ALA A 311 -55.68 4.27 -15.90
C ALA A 311 -55.03 4.80 -14.60
N GLY A 312 -53.84 4.34 -14.23
CA GLY A 312 -53.08 4.84 -13.07
C GLY A 312 -52.16 6.04 -13.37
N GLU A 313 -51.99 6.42 -14.64
CA GLU A 313 -50.94 7.34 -15.11
C GLU A 313 -51.15 8.75 -14.58
N VAL A 314 -52.38 9.28 -14.68
CA VAL A 314 -52.72 10.64 -14.19
C VAL A 314 -52.50 10.75 -12.69
N ALA A 315 -52.84 9.69 -11.94
CA ALA A 315 -52.64 9.64 -10.50
C ALA A 315 -51.15 9.55 -10.13
N ALA A 316 -50.37 8.76 -10.87
CA ALA A 316 -48.92 8.65 -10.69
C ALA A 316 -48.21 9.98 -10.95
N VAL A 317 -48.53 10.67 -12.06
CA VAL A 317 -48.00 12.00 -12.37
C VAL A 317 -48.45 13.02 -11.32
N GLY A 318 -49.70 12.96 -10.88
CA GLY A 318 -50.23 13.82 -9.81
C GLY A 318 -49.51 13.64 -8.48
N ALA A 319 -49.19 12.39 -8.11
CA ALA A 319 -48.41 12.11 -6.90
C ALA A 319 -46.98 12.66 -7.02
N ALA A 320 -46.34 12.53 -8.18
CA ALA A 320 -45.03 13.12 -8.45
C ALA A 320 -45.03 14.66 -8.35
N ALA A 321 -46.03 15.31 -8.96
CA ALA A 321 -46.25 16.75 -8.90
C ALA A 321 -46.48 17.24 -7.46
N ALA A 322 -47.25 16.49 -6.67
CA ALA A 322 -47.49 16.81 -5.26
C ALA A 322 -46.22 16.73 -4.41
N THR A 323 -45.35 15.74 -4.67
CA THR A 323 -44.07 15.60 -3.98
C THR A 323 -43.19 16.84 -4.18
N TRP A 324 -43.05 17.34 -5.42
CA TRP A 324 -42.32 18.59 -5.68
C TRP A 324 -43.01 19.83 -5.10
N SER A 325 -44.34 19.88 -5.16
CA SER A 325 -45.13 20.99 -4.61
C SER A 325 -45.04 21.11 -3.09
N ALA A 326 -44.71 20.02 -2.40
CA ALA A 326 -44.44 20.02 -0.96
C ALA A 326 -42.99 20.42 -0.62
N ALA A 327 -42.06 20.32 -1.58
CA ALA A 327 -40.64 20.51 -1.35
C ALA A 327 -40.19 21.99 -1.37
N SER A 328 -40.89 22.84 -2.11
CA SER A 328 -40.56 24.26 -2.32
C SER A 328 -41.82 25.11 -2.41
N ASN A 329 -41.69 26.44 -2.50
CA ASN A 329 -42.81 27.35 -2.76
C ASN A 329 -43.43 27.17 -4.15
N PHE A 330 -42.77 26.44 -5.05
CA PHE A 330 -43.30 26.17 -6.36
C PHE A 330 -44.34 25.04 -6.33
N SER A 331 -45.48 25.24 -6.97
CA SER A 331 -46.58 24.27 -6.99
C SER A 331 -46.96 23.84 -8.41
N PHE A 332 -47.10 22.54 -8.62
CA PHE A 332 -47.64 21.99 -9.85
C PHE A 332 -49.15 21.79 -9.71
N THR A 333 -49.92 22.42 -10.58
CA THR A 333 -51.38 22.33 -10.59
C THR A 333 -51.86 21.51 -11.79
N TYR A 334 -52.68 20.50 -11.53
CA TYR A 334 -53.24 19.69 -12.62
C TYR A 334 -54.33 20.46 -13.38
N GLY A 335 -54.10 20.71 -14.66
CA GLY A 335 -54.98 21.48 -15.56
C GLY A 335 -55.98 20.65 -16.36
N GLY A 336 -56.05 19.34 -16.13
CA GLY A 336 -56.87 18.40 -16.90
C GLY A 336 -56.13 17.73 -18.06
N ALA A 337 -56.89 17.15 -18.99
CA ALA A 337 -56.32 16.43 -20.13
C ALA A 337 -55.72 17.38 -21.19
N CYS A 338 -54.67 16.94 -21.88
CA CYS A 338 -54.18 17.50 -23.14
C CYS A 338 -54.43 16.55 -24.31
N SER A 339 -54.16 16.99 -25.54
CA SER A 339 -54.35 16.20 -26.77
C SER A 339 -53.03 15.84 -27.48
N SER A 340 -51.89 16.13 -26.86
CA SER A 340 -50.56 15.92 -27.44
C SER A 340 -50.22 14.43 -27.53
N THR A 341 -49.75 13.99 -28.70
CA THR A 341 -49.42 12.58 -28.99
C THR A 341 -48.16 12.41 -29.85
N LEU A 342 -47.52 13.51 -30.26
CA LEU A 342 -46.39 13.53 -31.19
C LEU A 342 -45.11 14.04 -30.53
N ASN A 343 -43.96 13.45 -30.86
CA ASN A 343 -42.63 13.91 -30.46
C ASN A 343 -41.84 14.30 -31.73
N PRO A 344 -41.27 15.51 -31.83
CA PRO A 344 -41.27 16.62 -30.86
C PRO A 344 -42.65 17.30 -30.67
N SER A 345 -42.97 17.73 -29.45
CA SER A 345 -44.03 18.72 -29.20
C SER A 345 -43.69 20.10 -29.78
N GLU A 346 -44.73 20.83 -30.18
CA GLU A 346 -44.67 22.23 -30.63
C GLU A 346 -44.76 23.17 -29.43
N TYR A 347 -44.09 24.33 -29.50
CA TYR A 347 -44.29 25.44 -28.56
C TYR A 347 -45.75 25.92 -28.64
N ASN A 348 -46.57 25.55 -27.67
CA ASN A 348 -48.03 25.74 -27.71
C ASN A 348 -48.59 26.48 -26.47
N SER A 349 -47.71 26.96 -25.60
CA SER A 349 -48.03 27.58 -24.30
C SER A 349 -48.78 26.67 -23.32
N SER A 350 -48.64 25.36 -23.46
CA SER A 350 -49.18 24.32 -22.58
C SER A 350 -48.04 23.43 -22.11
N ASN A 351 -48.02 23.09 -20.82
CA ASN A 351 -47.07 22.12 -20.28
C ASN A 351 -47.70 20.72 -20.33
N ASP A 352 -47.45 19.99 -21.40
CA ASP A 352 -48.10 18.71 -21.67
C ASP A 352 -47.24 17.53 -21.26
N ILE A 353 -47.85 16.54 -20.61
CA ILE A 353 -47.25 15.26 -20.24
C ILE A 353 -47.98 14.13 -20.99
N TYR A 354 -47.28 13.40 -21.85
CA TYR A 354 -47.90 12.44 -22.78
C TYR A 354 -46.96 11.32 -23.22
N TRP A 355 -47.49 10.30 -23.91
CA TRP A 355 -46.75 9.14 -24.41
C TRP A 355 -46.64 9.18 -25.94
N ALA A 356 -45.47 8.85 -26.49
CA ALA A 356 -45.22 8.80 -27.93
C ALA A 356 -44.30 7.64 -28.33
N VAL A 357 -44.49 7.09 -29.52
CA VAL A 357 -43.70 5.97 -30.07
C VAL A 357 -42.55 6.43 -30.99
N ASP A 358 -42.67 7.62 -31.58
CA ASP A 358 -41.72 8.15 -32.56
C ASP A 358 -40.79 9.23 -31.96
N GLY A 359 -39.70 9.55 -32.65
CA GLY A 359 -38.87 10.72 -32.33
C GLY A 359 -37.81 10.53 -31.23
N PHE A 360 -37.69 9.35 -30.63
CA PHE A 360 -36.65 9.03 -29.64
C PHE A 360 -35.37 8.46 -30.30
N SER A 361 -34.20 8.77 -29.73
CA SER A 361 -32.91 8.18 -30.13
C SER A 361 -32.45 7.14 -29.12
N GLY A 362 -32.36 5.87 -29.49
CA GLY A 362 -31.81 4.82 -28.61
C GLY A 362 -32.76 4.41 -27.50
N SER A 363 -32.32 4.45 -26.22
CA SER A 363 -33.07 3.92 -25.06
C SER A 363 -33.62 4.95 -24.08
N THR A 364 -33.87 6.18 -24.54
CA THR A 364 -34.43 7.19 -23.66
C THR A 364 -35.86 6.81 -23.23
N LEU A 365 -36.15 6.84 -21.92
CA LEU A 365 -37.48 6.54 -21.39
C LEU A 365 -38.42 7.74 -21.42
N ALA A 366 -37.92 8.95 -21.18
CA ALA A 366 -38.69 10.18 -21.25
C ALA A 366 -37.78 11.37 -21.55
N TRP A 367 -38.36 12.48 -21.98
CA TRP A 367 -37.68 13.77 -22.15
C TRP A 367 -38.47 14.89 -21.51
N ASN A 368 -37.77 15.75 -20.79
CA ASN A 368 -38.20 17.11 -20.52
C ASN A 368 -37.67 18.07 -21.61
N ARG A 369 -38.59 18.84 -22.19
CA ARG A 369 -38.28 19.92 -23.11
C ARG A 369 -38.82 21.21 -22.57
N TYR A 370 -37.95 22.21 -22.42
CA TYR A 370 -38.36 23.52 -21.97
C TYR A 370 -37.93 24.64 -22.91
N TRP A 371 -38.82 25.61 -23.05
CA TRP A 371 -38.59 26.85 -23.76
C TRP A 371 -38.33 27.96 -22.75
N TYR A 372 -37.51 28.93 -23.14
CA TYR A 372 -37.17 30.06 -22.29
C TYR A 372 -36.97 31.36 -23.06
N PHE A 373 -37.14 32.49 -22.40
CA PHE A 373 -36.59 33.76 -22.85
C PHE A 373 -35.18 33.94 -22.28
N ALA A 374 -34.23 34.34 -23.12
CA ALA A 374 -32.87 34.63 -22.68
C ALA A 374 -32.81 35.98 -21.92
N GLY A 375 -32.13 36.01 -20.78
CA GLY A 375 -32.10 37.19 -19.92
C GLY A 375 -31.23 37.07 -18.67
N SER A 376 -31.15 38.15 -17.89
CA SER A 376 -30.40 38.26 -16.63
C SER A 376 -31.36 38.35 -15.44
N PRO A 377 -31.07 37.75 -14.27
CA PRO A 377 -29.86 37.00 -13.90
C PRO A 377 -29.84 35.54 -14.38
N TYR A 378 -31.01 34.99 -14.77
CA TYR A 378 -31.17 33.66 -15.35
C TYR A 378 -32.12 33.72 -16.56
N ASN A 379 -32.08 32.67 -17.37
CA ASN A 379 -33.06 32.46 -18.43
C ASN A 379 -34.45 32.18 -17.83
N ARG A 380 -35.51 32.62 -18.52
CA ARG A 380 -36.88 32.58 -18.01
C ARG A 380 -37.71 31.50 -18.71
N ILE A 381 -38.02 30.40 -18.03
CA ILE A 381 -38.85 29.31 -18.55
C ILE A 381 -40.26 29.82 -18.86
N ILE A 382 -40.82 29.34 -19.96
CA ILE A 382 -42.16 29.71 -20.44
C ILE A 382 -43.05 28.51 -20.79
N GLU A 383 -42.45 27.34 -21.01
CA GLU A 383 -43.14 26.09 -21.32
C GLU A 383 -42.20 24.93 -21.00
N SER A 384 -42.76 23.82 -20.52
CA SER A 384 -42.04 22.59 -20.19
C SER A 384 -42.93 21.37 -20.47
N ASP A 385 -42.63 20.67 -21.55
CA ASP A 385 -43.29 19.41 -21.93
C ASP A 385 -42.51 18.19 -21.46
N ILE A 386 -43.23 17.13 -21.10
CA ILE A 386 -42.64 15.83 -20.77
C ILE A 386 -43.23 14.77 -21.68
N VAL A 387 -42.39 14.09 -22.45
CA VAL A 387 -42.82 13.01 -23.32
C VAL A 387 -42.22 11.69 -22.89
N PHE A 388 -43.07 10.70 -22.64
CA PHE A 388 -42.71 9.32 -22.30
C PHE A 388 -42.59 8.49 -23.57
N ASN A 389 -41.59 7.61 -23.61
CA ASN A 389 -41.37 6.68 -24.71
C ASN A 389 -42.29 5.46 -24.56
N ASP A 390 -43.30 5.38 -25.41
CA ASP A 390 -44.32 4.33 -25.38
C ASP A 390 -43.84 3.01 -26.02
N ASN A 391 -42.56 2.92 -26.41
CA ASN A 391 -41.94 1.64 -26.79
C ASN A 391 -41.53 0.78 -25.58
N TYR A 392 -41.75 1.27 -24.34
CA TYR A 392 -41.43 0.59 -23.09
C TYR A 392 -42.68 0.22 -22.29
N ALA A 393 -42.56 -0.84 -21.49
CA ALA A 393 -43.64 -1.28 -20.60
C ALA A 393 -43.70 -0.41 -19.33
N TRP A 394 -44.84 0.27 -19.14
CA TRP A 394 -45.08 1.21 -18.05
C TRP A 394 -46.03 0.64 -16.99
N GLY A 395 -45.81 1.00 -15.72
CA GLY A 395 -46.61 0.55 -14.60
C GLY A 395 -46.21 1.24 -13.29
N ASP A 396 -46.32 0.53 -12.17
CA ASP A 396 -45.98 1.04 -10.84
C ASP A 396 -44.56 0.68 -10.39
N GLY A 397 -43.74 0.13 -11.29
CA GLY A 397 -42.42 -0.38 -10.95
C GLY A 397 -42.46 -1.75 -10.28
N THR A 398 -43.48 -2.56 -10.56
CA THR A 398 -43.53 -3.98 -10.22
C THR A 398 -43.84 -4.83 -11.46
N GLY A 399 -43.59 -6.14 -11.39
CA GLY A 399 -44.01 -7.08 -12.43
C GLY A 399 -43.33 -6.93 -13.79
N GLY A 400 -42.14 -6.32 -13.87
CA GLY A 400 -41.38 -6.15 -15.11
C GLY A 400 -41.61 -4.82 -15.84
N THR A 401 -42.25 -3.85 -15.18
CA THR A 401 -42.52 -2.51 -15.74
C THR A 401 -41.60 -1.43 -15.15
N PHE A 402 -41.48 -0.30 -15.85
CA PHE A 402 -40.93 0.94 -15.29
C PHE A 402 -41.99 1.69 -14.47
N ASP A 403 -41.57 2.32 -13.36
CA ASP A 403 -42.47 3.11 -12.51
C ASP A 403 -42.75 4.49 -13.10
N ILE A 404 -44.01 4.72 -13.49
CA ILE A 404 -44.45 6.00 -14.05
C ILE A 404 -44.25 7.13 -13.04
N GLN A 405 -44.56 6.91 -11.75
CA GLN A 405 -44.45 7.98 -10.75
C GLN A 405 -42.99 8.39 -10.55
N ALA A 406 -42.06 7.44 -10.51
CA ALA A 406 -40.64 7.74 -10.34
C ALA A 406 -40.06 8.50 -11.55
N VAL A 407 -40.37 8.08 -12.78
CA VAL A 407 -39.91 8.79 -13.99
C VAL A 407 -40.56 10.17 -14.08
N ALA A 408 -41.87 10.28 -13.82
CA ALA A 408 -42.54 11.59 -13.77
C ALA A 408 -41.92 12.51 -12.71
N LEU A 409 -41.56 11.98 -11.54
CA LEU A 409 -40.92 12.74 -10.48
C LEU A 409 -39.56 13.27 -10.91
N HIS A 410 -38.76 12.47 -11.61
CA HIS A 410 -37.49 12.90 -12.19
C HIS A 410 -37.67 14.01 -13.25
N GLU A 411 -38.51 13.77 -14.25
CA GLU A 411 -38.72 14.72 -15.37
C GLU A 411 -39.36 16.05 -14.91
N LEU A 412 -40.21 16.02 -13.88
CA LEU A 412 -40.74 17.24 -13.25
C LEU A 412 -39.66 18.05 -12.52
N GLY A 413 -38.58 17.41 -12.06
CA GLY A 413 -37.41 18.12 -11.55
C GLY A 413 -36.67 18.90 -12.64
N HIS A 414 -36.63 18.39 -13.87
CA HIS A 414 -36.16 19.17 -15.03
C HIS A 414 -37.09 20.32 -15.38
N SER A 415 -38.40 20.20 -15.17
CA SER A 415 -39.34 21.34 -15.27
C SER A 415 -39.04 22.44 -14.25
N LEU A 416 -38.40 22.11 -13.13
CA LEU A 416 -37.86 23.07 -12.15
C LEU A 416 -36.46 23.57 -12.52
N ASN A 417 -35.86 23.03 -13.59
CA ASN A 417 -34.50 23.28 -14.09
C ASN A 417 -33.37 22.71 -13.24
N LEU A 418 -33.65 21.69 -12.45
CA LEU A 418 -32.62 20.85 -11.85
C LEU A 418 -32.01 19.98 -12.95
N SER A 419 -30.69 19.83 -12.92
CA SER A 419 -29.97 18.89 -13.79
C SER A 419 -29.75 17.56 -13.07
N ASP A 420 -29.37 16.54 -13.82
CA ASP A 420 -28.95 15.28 -13.22
C ASP A 420 -27.80 15.46 -12.24
N GLN A 421 -27.85 14.70 -11.15
CA GLN A 421 -26.89 14.64 -10.07
C GLN A 421 -26.51 13.19 -9.80
N TYR A 422 -25.20 12.95 -9.64
CA TYR A 422 -24.62 11.61 -9.48
C TYR A 422 -23.64 11.58 -8.30
N GLY A 423 -23.32 10.38 -7.79
CA GLY A 423 -22.37 10.16 -6.68
C GLY A 423 -21.34 9.05 -6.92
N THR A 424 -20.19 9.08 -6.23
CA THR A 424 -19.10 8.06 -6.34
C THR A 424 -19.52 6.62 -6.02
N ASN A 425 -20.57 6.43 -5.22
CA ASN A 425 -21.10 5.12 -4.85
C ASN A 425 -22.35 4.73 -5.66
N GLU A 426 -22.78 5.57 -6.59
CA GLU A 426 -23.94 5.33 -7.43
C GLU A 426 -23.52 4.52 -8.67
N VAL A 427 -23.09 3.29 -8.44
CA VAL A 427 -22.97 2.32 -9.52
C VAL A 427 -24.37 2.10 -10.07
N SER A 428 -24.53 2.23 -11.40
CA SER A 428 -25.76 1.92 -12.11
C SER A 428 -26.38 0.62 -11.58
N PRO A 429 -27.67 0.60 -11.18
CA PRO A 429 -28.33 -0.59 -10.60
C PRO A 429 -28.34 -1.80 -11.54
N ILE A 430 -27.91 -1.63 -12.80
CA ILE A 430 -27.75 -2.71 -13.78
C ILE A 430 -26.70 -3.75 -13.38
N TYR A 431 -25.71 -3.44 -12.52
CA TYR A 431 -24.59 -4.38 -12.26
C TYR A 431 -24.49 -4.96 -10.84
N THR A 432 -25.05 -4.32 -9.81
CA THR A 432 -24.68 -4.69 -8.43
C THR A 432 -25.79 -4.64 -7.37
N GLY A 433 -27.01 -4.17 -7.70
CA GLY A 433 -28.09 -4.07 -6.70
C GLY A 433 -27.87 -3.00 -5.63
N ALA A 434 -27.03 -1.99 -5.88
CA ALA A 434 -26.90 -0.83 -4.99
C ALA A 434 -28.13 0.09 -5.08
N SER A 435 -28.60 0.58 -3.93
CA SER A 435 -29.72 1.52 -3.85
C SER A 435 -29.25 2.94 -4.17
N GLN A 436 -29.56 3.44 -5.37
CA GLN A 436 -29.50 4.88 -5.63
C GLN A 436 -30.58 5.61 -4.81
N THR A 437 -30.23 6.77 -4.23
CA THR A 437 -31.16 7.52 -3.36
C THR A 437 -31.72 8.78 -4.03
N LYS A 438 -30.97 9.45 -4.92
CA LYS A 438 -31.39 10.71 -5.55
C LYS A 438 -32.48 10.52 -6.61
N VAL A 439 -33.45 11.44 -6.62
CA VAL A 439 -34.50 11.49 -7.66
C VAL A 439 -33.97 12.12 -8.92
N MET A 440 -33.16 13.18 -8.82
CA MET A 440 -32.46 13.77 -9.95
C MET A 440 -31.27 12.91 -10.43
N CYS A 441 -31.40 11.59 -10.42
CA CYS A 441 -30.42 10.68 -11.01
C CYS A 441 -30.94 10.20 -12.37
N GLY A 442 -30.21 10.45 -13.45
CA GLY A 442 -30.59 10.07 -14.82
C GLY A 442 -30.42 8.57 -15.13
N THR A 443 -30.72 7.69 -14.17
CA THR A 443 -30.79 6.24 -14.38
C THR A 443 -31.93 5.63 -13.56
N ILE A 444 -32.88 4.92 -14.17
CA ILE A 444 -33.88 4.09 -13.47
C ILE A 444 -33.96 2.67 -14.02
N GLY A 445 -34.14 1.69 -13.12
CA GLY A 445 -34.26 0.27 -13.48
C GLY A 445 -35.71 -0.21 -13.49
N ILE A 446 -35.97 -1.28 -14.25
CA ILE A 446 -37.24 -2.02 -14.17
C ILE A 446 -37.40 -2.55 -12.74
N ASN A 447 -38.62 -2.58 -12.23
CA ASN A 447 -38.95 -2.98 -10.86
C ASN A 447 -38.36 -2.06 -9.76
N SER A 448 -38.18 -0.76 -10.05
CA SER A 448 -37.66 0.22 -9.10
C SER A 448 -38.66 1.34 -8.84
N GLN A 449 -38.96 1.60 -7.57
CA GLN A 449 -39.84 2.67 -7.13
C GLN A 449 -39.00 3.75 -6.45
N ARG A 450 -38.84 4.91 -7.10
CA ARG A 450 -38.06 6.07 -6.61
C ARG A 450 -38.92 7.31 -6.52
N ARG A 451 -39.65 7.43 -5.41
CA ARG A 451 -40.74 8.40 -5.24
C ARG A 451 -40.50 9.44 -4.14
N THR A 452 -39.34 9.40 -3.48
CA THR A 452 -38.97 10.25 -2.34
C THR A 452 -37.79 11.14 -2.70
N LEU A 453 -37.95 12.46 -2.56
CA LEU A 453 -36.88 13.43 -2.79
C LEU A 453 -35.81 13.34 -1.70
N THR A 454 -34.54 13.49 -2.09
CA THR A 454 -33.42 13.65 -1.16
C THR A 454 -33.27 15.10 -0.70
N GLU A 455 -32.41 15.32 0.31
CA GLU A 455 -32.11 16.69 0.79
C GLU A 455 -31.54 17.57 -0.33
N ASP A 456 -30.71 17.02 -1.22
CA ASP A 456 -30.15 17.72 -2.37
C ASP A 456 -31.22 18.12 -3.40
N ASP A 457 -32.15 17.20 -3.69
CA ASP A 457 -33.28 17.46 -4.59
C ASP A 457 -34.14 18.61 -4.05
N ILE A 458 -34.42 18.59 -2.73
CA ILE A 458 -35.18 19.62 -2.01
C ILE A 458 -34.41 20.94 -1.98
N ALA A 459 -33.11 20.91 -1.67
CA ALA A 459 -32.25 22.08 -1.60
C ALA A 459 -32.20 22.83 -2.94
N GLY A 460 -32.12 22.11 -4.05
CA GLY A 460 -32.15 22.70 -5.39
C GLY A 460 -33.46 23.42 -5.68
N ALA A 461 -34.61 22.77 -5.46
CA ALA A 461 -35.91 23.41 -5.68
C ALA A 461 -36.12 24.64 -4.79
N ARG A 462 -35.68 24.57 -3.52
CA ARG A 462 -35.76 25.69 -2.56
C ARG A 462 -34.80 26.83 -2.90
N TRP A 463 -33.63 26.54 -3.44
CA TRP A 463 -32.69 27.56 -3.88
C TRP A 463 -33.26 28.37 -5.06
N ILE A 464 -33.97 27.72 -5.99
CA ILE A 464 -34.57 28.38 -7.16
C ILE A 464 -35.87 29.12 -6.79
N TYR A 465 -36.79 28.48 -6.06
CA TYR A 465 -38.16 28.98 -5.88
C TYR A 465 -38.51 29.39 -4.44
N GLY A 466 -37.60 29.21 -3.48
CA GLY A 466 -37.85 29.44 -2.05
C GLY A 466 -38.55 28.25 -1.36
N ALA A 467 -38.56 28.24 -0.03
CA ALA A 467 -39.14 27.16 0.78
C ALA A 467 -40.53 27.52 1.35
N THR A 468 -41.38 26.51 1.52
CA THR A 468 -42.73 26.60 2.12
C THR A 468 -42.67 26.56 3.65
N GLY A 469 -43.47 27.39 4.32
CA GLY A 469 -43.60 27.36 5.79
C GLY A 469 -42.50 28.13 6.53
N ASP A 470 -42.29 27.83 7.82
CA ASP A 470 -41.12 28.34 8.54
C ASP A 470 -39.87 27.80 7.84
N VAL A 471 -38.98 28.71 7.46
CA VAL A 471 -37.72 28.42 6.77
C VAL A 471 -36.53 28.81 7.64
N THR A 472 -36.81 29.34 8.84
CA THR A 472 -35.79 29.77 9.79
C THR A 472 -35.34 28.54 10.54
N PRO A 473 -34.12 28.04 10.33
CA PRO A 473 -33.68 26.88 11.09
C PRO A 473 -33.52 27.25 12.58
N PRO A 474 -33.70 26.29 13.50
CA PRO A 474 -33.33 26.49 14.89
C PRO A 474 -31.90 27.00 15.02
N VAL A 475 -31.67 27.90 15.97
CA VAL A 475 -30.31 28.38 16.27
C VAL A 475 -29.74 27.53 17.39
N MET A 476 -28.69 26.76 17.08
CA MET A 476 -27.96 25.98 18.09
C MET A 476 -27.07 26.87 18.94
N GLY A 477 -27.16 26.70 20.26
CA GLY A 477 -26.16 27.16 21.21
C GLY A 477 -24.94 26.24 21.23
N ALA A 478 -23.86 26.69 21.87
CA ALA A 478 -22.65 25.90 22.01
C ALA A 478 -22.91 24.59 22.78
N VAL A 479 -22.31 23.50 22.32
CA VAL A 479 -22.27 22.23 23.05
C VAL A 479 -21.17 22.35 24.10
N SER A 480 -21.47 21.99 25.35
CA SER A 480 -20.53 22.08 26.47
C SER A 480 -20.52 20.78 27.28
N SER A 481 -19.47 20.57 28.07
CA SER A 481 -19.38 19.46 29.01
C SER A 481 -18.95 19.98 30.38
N THR A 482 -19.72 19.65 31.42
CA THR A 482 -19.37 20.03 32.80
C THR A 482 -18.37 19.09 33.43
N THR A 483 -18.35 17.81 33.03
CA THR A 483 -17.32 16.86 33.47
C THR A 483 -15.98 17.12 32.74
N HIS A 484 -16.04 17.58 31.49
CA HIS A 484 -14.86 17.86 30.64
C HIS A 484 -14.87 19.30 30.08
N PRO A 485 -14.66 20.33 30.93
CA PRO A 485 -14.86 21.75 30.59
C PRO A 485 -13.85 22.36 29.59
N SER A 486 -12.64 21.83 29.51
CA SER A 486 -11.60 22.16 28.50
C SER A 486 -11.64 21.19 27.31
N ASP A 487 -11.57 21.71 26.08
CA ASP A 487 -11.44 20.91 24.84
C ASP A 487 -9.98 20.66 24.44
N THR A 488 -9.01 21.29 25.10
CA THR A 488 -7.58 21.12 24.79
C THR A 488 -6.89 20.15 25.74
N SER A 489 -7.41 20.00 26.96
CA SER A 489 -6.82 19.17 28.01
C SER A 489 -7.18 17.70 27.82
N TRP A 490 -6.22 16.82 28.07
CA TRP A 490 -6.47 15.39 28.30
C TRP A 490 -6.98 15.19 29.73
N TYR A 491 -7.96 14.30 29.90
CA TYR A 491 -8.51 13.92 31.20
C TYR A 491 -8.04 12.50 31.53
N THR A 492 -7.27 12.41 32.61
CA THR A 492 -6.52 11.20 33.01
C THR A 492 -7.17 10.41 34.15
N GLU A 493 -8.17 11.00 34.80
CA GLU A 493 -8.82 10.41 35.99
C GLU A 493 -10.32 10.16 35.80
N ASP A 494 -10.93 10.73 34.76
CA ASP A 494 -12.37 10.66 34.49
C ASP A 494 -12.60 10.39 32.99
N ASN A 495 -13.33 9.33 32.68
CA ASN A 495 -13.78 9.00 31.33
C ASN A 495 -15.31 8.91 31.22
N ASP A 496 -16.05 9.40 32.23
CA ASP A 496 -17.50 9.52 32.21
C ASP A 496 -17.89 10.92 31.69
N VAL A 497 -18.09 11.00 30.38
CA VAL A 497 -18.31 12.29 29.72
C VAL A 497 -19.80 12.62 29.65
N THR A 498 -20.20 13.78 30.20
CA THR A 498 -21.56 14.31 30.04
C THR A 498 -21.54 15.58 29.22
N PHE A 499 -22.34 15.61 28.17
CA PHE A 499 -22.53 16.78 27.31
C PHE A 499 -23.90 17.42 27.55
N THR A 500 -23.96 18.73 27.34
CA THR A 500 -25.17 19.55 27.43
C THR A 500 -25.20 20.58 26.30
N TRP A 501 -26.39 20.87 25.79
CA TRP A 501 -26.62 21.82 24.71
C TRP A 501 -28.00 22.47 24.83
N SER A 502 -28.29 23.42 23.94
CA SER A 502 -29.60 24.05 23.80
C SER A 502 -29.76 24.61 22.39
N ALA A 503 -31.00 24.68 21.89
CA ALA A 503 -31.34 25.47 20.71
C ALA A 503 -32.50 26.42 21.00
N THR A 504 -32.57 27.50 20.23
CA THR A 504 -33.69 28.44 20.24
C THR A 504 -34.40 28.43 18.89
N ASP A 505 -35.73 28.33 18.92
CA ASP A 505 -36.58 28.41 17.75
C ASP A 505 -37.97 28.95 18.13
N ALA A 506 -38.78 29.33 17.13
CA ALA A 506 -40.18 29.72 17.33
C ALA A 506 -41.07 28.53 17.72
N GLY A 507 -40.71 27.32 17.29
CA GLY A 507 -41.41 26.07 17.59
C GLY A 507 -40.63 25.11 18.52
N PRO A 508 -41.24 23.97 18.88
CA PRO A 508 -40.53 22.92 19.61
C PRO A 508 -39.48 22.24 18.71
N VAL A 509 -38.32 21.92 19.30
CA VAL A 509 -37.18 21.32 18.60
C VAL A 509 -36.87 19.91 19.11
N THR A 510 -36.34 19.09 18.21
CA THR A 510 -35.71 17.79 18.50
C THR A 510 -34.25 17.82 18.06
N TYR A 511 -33.43 16.90 18.53
CA TYR A 511 -31.98 16.87 18.27
C TYR A 511 -31.59 15.56 17.60
N SER A 512 -30.62 15.65 16.68
CA SER A 512 -29.80 14.52 16.26
C SER A 512 -28.36 14.71 16.75
N TYR A 513 -27.73 13.67 17.28
CA TYR A 513 -26.33 13.72 17.70
C TYR A 513 -25.54 12.46 17.39
N VAL A 514 -24.25 12.64 17.13
CA VAL A 514 -23.29 11.54 16.93
C VAL A 514 -21.99 11.84 17.66
N LEU A 515 -21.45 10.83 18.34
CA LEU A 515 -20.14 10.86 18.98
C LEU A 515 -19.18 10.01 18.16
N ASP A 516 -18.12 10.61 17.65
CA ASP A 516 -17.11 9.90 16.86
C ASP A 516 -15.71 10.55 17.00
N HIS A 517 -14.76 10.09 16.18
CA HIS A 517 -13.39 10.59 16.14
C HIS A 517 -13.13 11.64 15.04
N THR A 518 -14.17 12.10 14.33
CA THR A 518 -14.03 12.92 13.12
C THR A 518 -14.61 14.30 13.36
N SER A 519 -13.77 15.34 13.34
CA SER A 519 -14.30 16.70 13.45
C SER A 519 -15.15 17.07 12.23
N GLY A 520 -16.31 17.68 12.48
CA GLY A 520 -17.19 18.19 11.45
C GLY A 520 -18.19 17.17 10.89
N THR A 521 -18.33 16.00 11.52
CA THR A 521 -19.38 15.04 11.16
C THR A 521 -20.76 15.70 11.26
N ASN A 522 -21.58 15.49 10.25
CA ASN A 522 -22.98 15.90 10.29
C ASN A 522 -23.83 14.74 10.84
N PRO A 523 -24.55 14.90 11.95
CA PRO A 523 -25.47 13.88 12.46
C PRO A 523 -26.50 13.46 11.42
N ASP A 524 -27.11 12.28 11.55
CA ASP A 524 -28.09 11.79 10.58
C ASP A 524 -29.44 12.54 10.67
N THR A 525 -30.37 12.20 9.79
CA THR A 525 -31.66 12.90 9.66
C THR A 525 -32.77 12.37 10.58
N THR A 526 -32.43 11.48 11.52
CA THR A 526 -33.34 10.82 12.45
C THR A 526 -33.10 11.33 13.87
N PRO A 527 -33.93 12.25 14.39
CA PRO A 527 -33.71 12.80 15.73
C PRO A 527 -33.83 11.75 16.84
N GLU A 528 -32.96 11.78 17.86
CA GLU A 528 -33.06 10.90 19.04
C GLU A 528 -34.07 11.42 20.08
N GLY A 529 -34.52 12.67 19.96
CA GLY A 529 -35.60 13.25 20.77
C GLY A 529 -35.38 14.69 21.19
N ALA A 530 -36.03 15.13 22.27
CA ALA A 530 -35.95 16.52 22.76
C ALA A 530 -34.99 16.71 23.97
N ALA A 531 -34.23 15.68 24.33
CA ALA A 531 -33.27 15.76 25.43
C ALA A 531 -32.12 16.72 25.09
N THR A 532 -31.65 17.46 26.09
CA THR A 532 -30.57 18.46 25.96
C THR A 532 -29.28 18.03 26.64
N THR A 533 -29.20 16.75 27.02
CA THR A 533 -28.05 16.16 27.70
C THR A 533 -27.90 14.70 27.29
N VAL A 534 -26.65 14.25 27.17
CA VAL A 534 -26.29 12.83 27.01
C VAL A 534 -25.03 12.53 27.82
N SER A 535 -24.94 11.32 28.37
CA SER A 535 -23.76 10.83 29.08
C SER A 535 -23.21 9.57 28.41
N PHE A 536 -21.89 9.50 28.30
CA PHE A 536 -21.14 8.38 27.78
C PHE A 536 -20.23 7.84 28.89
N PRO A 537 -20.67 6.78 29.60
CA PRO A 537 -19.86 6.20 30.66
C PRO A 537 -18.72 5.36 30.08
N ALA A 538 -17.58 5.35 30.77
CA ALA A 538 -16.39 4.58 30.42
C ALA A 538 -15.96 4.76 28.96
N LEU A 539 -15.88 6.02 28.52
CA LEU A 539 -15.46 6.33 27.16
C LEU A 539 -14.02 5.82 26.95
N ALA A 540 -13.79 5.15 25.81
CA ALA A 540 -12.47 4.63 25.50
C ALA A 540 -11.48 5.79 25.27
N ASP A 541 -10.20 5.54 25.54
CA ASP A 541 -9.15 6.55 25.34
C ASP A 541 -9.14 7.03 23.90
N GLY A 542 -8.98 8.34 23.74
CA GLY A 542 -8.92 8.99 22.43
C GLY A 542 -9.48 10.41 22.42
N GLU A 543 -9.38 11.01 21.25
CA GLU A 543 -10.00 12.29 20.94
C GLU A 543 -11.39 12.04 20.36
N TRP A 544 -12.42 12.62 21.00
CA TRP A 544 -13.82 12.43 20.66
C TRP A 544 -14.50 13.76 20.37
N TYR A 545 -15.42 13.74 19.41
CA TYR A 545 -16.21 14.89 19.01
C TYR A 545 -17.70 14.54 19.10
N LEU A 546 -18.43 15.22 19.99
CA LEU A 546 -19.89 15.18 19.97
C LEU A 546 -20.38 16.24 18.98
N HIS A 547 -21.16 15.81 18.00
CA HIS A 547 -21.83 16.68 17.03
C HIS A 547 -23.31 16.69 17.32
N VAL A 548 -23.92 17.86 17.37
CA VAL A 548 -25.35 18.04 17.66
C VAL A 548 -25.94 19.03 16.68
N ARG A 549 -27.11 18.70 16.14
CA ARG A 549 -27.94 19.63 15.37
C ARG A 549 -29.41 19.51 15.80
N ALA A 550 -30.12 20.63 15.74
CA ALA A 550 -31.54 20.72 16.09
C ALA A 550 -32.43 20.72 14.85
N ARG A 551 -33.61 20.14 14.98
CA ARG A 551 -34.66 20.10 13.97
C ARG A 551 -35.96 20.67 14.53
N ASP A 552 -36.55 21.64 13.84
CA ASP A 552 -37.89 22.14 14.19
C ASP A 552 -39.01 21.20 13.72
N SER A 553 -40.26 21.56 14.04
CA SER A 553 -41.46 20.83 13.59
C SER A 553 -41.74 20.95 12.08
N SER A 554 -41.15 21.93 11.41
CA SER A 554 -41.25 22.16 9.96
C SER A 554 -40.19 21.40 9.16
N GLY A 555 -39.26 20.74 9.86
CA GLY A 555 -38.21 19.91 9.30
C GLY A 555 -36.91 20.65 8.99
N ASN A 556 -36.74 21.92 9.35
CA ASN A 556 -35.49 22.65 9.14
C ASN A 556 -34.45 22.25 10.17
N TRP A 557 -33.20 22.11 9.70
CA TRP A 557 -32.05 21.75 10.53
C TRP A 557 -31.15 22.94 10.80
N SER A 558 -30.77 23.13 12.05
CA SER A 558 -29.72 24.08 12.43
C SER A 558 -28.38 23.72 11.80
N THR A 559 -27.44 24.66 11.82
CA THR A 559 -26.01 24.31 11.69
C THR A 559 -25.60 23.34 12.79
N THR A 560 -24.72 22.39 12.48
CA THR A 560 -24.16 21.46 13.46
C THR A 560 -23.17 22.19 14.37
N GLN A 561 -23.37 22.06 15.68
CA GLN A 561 -22.39 22.45 16.69
C GLN A 561 -21.62 21.21 17.13
N GLN A 562 -20.35 21.40 17.51
CA GLN A 562 -19.51 20.31 17.97
C GLN A 562 -18.80 20.66 19.27
N ARG A 563 -18.47 19.63 20.04
CA ARG A 563 -17.63 19.73 21.23
C ARG A 563 -16.62 18.59 21.27
N ARG A 564 -15.34 18.95 21.35
CA ARG A 564 -14.24 18.00 21.53
C ARG A 564 -14.01 17.68 23.01
N VAL A 565 -13.73 16.42 23.31
CA VAL A 565 -13.23 15.93 24.60
C VAL A 565 -12.08 14.95 24.33
N ARG A 566 -11.06 14.94 25.20
CA ARG A 566 -9.87 14.11 25.09
C ARG A 566 -9.72 13.29 26.36
N VAL A 567 -9.90 11.98 26.28
CA VAL A 567 -9.83 11.08 27.42
C VAL A 567 -8.62 10.17 27.25
N ASP A 568 -7.81 10.03 28.30
CA ASP A 568 -6.73 9.04 28.33
C ASP A 568 -6.46 8.65 29.78
N VAL A 569 -7.12 7.59 30.25
CA VAL A 569 -7.00 7.10 31.64
C VAL A 569 -6.03 5.93 31.76
N THR A 570 -5.35 5.55 30.67
CA THR A 570 -4.47 4.37 30.64
C THR A 570 -3.03 4.78 30.91
N ALA A 571 -2.55 4.50 32.12
CA ALA A 571 -1.14 4.71 32.44
C ALA A 571 -0.19 3.81 31.63
N PRO A 572 1.08 4.23 31.43
CA PRO A 572 2.13 3.37 30.90
C PRO A 572 2.25 2.05 31.69
N THR A 573 2.68 0.98 31.05
CA THR A 573 2.85 -0.34 31.67
C THR A 573 4.23 -0.93 31.40
N GLY A 574 4.81 -1.62 32.38
CA GLY A 574 6.10 -2.28 32.24
C GLY A 574 6.98 -2.18 33.49
N SER A 575 8.26 -2.45 33.32
CA SER A 575 9.28 -2.38 34.37
C SER A 575 10.64 -2.04 33.76
N PHE A 576 11.67 -1.95 34.61
CA PHE A 576 13.07 -1.85 34.17
C PHE A 576 13.95 -2.76 35.02
N MET A 577 15.19 -2.97 34.57
CA MET A 577 16.26 -3.62 35.32
C MET A 577 17.48 -2.69 35.41
N VAL A 578 18.22 -2.73 36.51
CA VAL A 578 19.53 -2.10 36.65
C VAL A 578 20.62 -3.06 36.17
N ASN A 579 21.49 -2.60 35.25
CA ASN A 579 22.55 -3.41 34.62
C ASN A 579 22.06 -4.79 34.16
N GLY A 580 20.94 -4.86 33.43
CA GLY A 580 20.40 -6.16 32.99
C GLY A 580 19.96 -7.13 34.10
N GLY A 581 19.90 -6.69 35.37
CA GLY A 581 19.49 -7.50 36.52
C GLY A 581 20.65 -8.01 37.38
N ASP A 582 21.86 -7.49 37.21
CA ASP A 582 23.03 -7.86 38.00
C ASP A 582 22.81 -7.72 39.51
N ALA A 583 23.32 -8.68 40.28
CA ALA A 583 23.23 -8.64 41.74
C ALA A 583 24.19 -7.60 42.37
N THR A 584 25.36 -7.40 41.77
CA THR A 584 26.45 -6.56 42.30
C THR A 584 27.10 -5.69 41.20
N THR A 585 27.70 -4.56 41.56
CA THR A 585 28.53 -3.75 40.66
C THR A 585 29.65 -3.05 41.42
N ASN A 586 30.83 -2.90 40.79
CA ASN A 586 31.91 -2.04 41.29
C ASN A 586 31.91 -0.64 40.65
N GLN A 587 31.02 -0.40 39.68
CA GLN A 587 30.90 0.89 38.99
C GLN A 587 29.82 1.74 39.65
N THR A 588 30.06 3.05 39.68
CA THR A 588 29.05 4.01 40.15
C THR A 588 28.11 4.44 39.03
N SER A 589 28.48 4.26 37.77
CA SER A 589 27.59 4.44 36.63
C SER A 589 26.90 3.12 36.33
N VAL A 590 25.58 3.09 36.44
CA VAL A 590 24.75 1.90 36.16
C VAL A 590 23.74 2.22 35.06
N THR A 591 23.44 1.21 34.26
CA THR A 591 22.49 1.28 33.15
C THR A 591 21.09 0.91 33.62
N ILE A 592 20.08 1.55 33.05
CA ILE A 592 18.66 1.29 33.26
C ILE A 592 18.10 0.72 31.97
N ASP A 593 17.72 -0.55 31.98
CA ASP A 593 17.13 -1.24 30.85
C ASP A 593 15.60 -1.23 30.95
N SER A 594 14.98 -0.23 30.34
CA SER A 594 13.53 0.00 30.42
C SER A 594 12.76 -0.84 29.39
N ALA A 595 11.73 -1.53 29.87
CA ALA A 595 10.77 -2.29 29.07
C ALA A 595 9.35 -1.77 29.32
N VAL A 596 9.12 -0.48 29.02
CA VAL A 596 7.84 0.21 29.27
C VAL A 596 7.13 0.54 27.96
N THR A 597 5.84 0.21 27.90
CA THR A 597 4.94 0.51 26.79
C THR A 597 4.05 1.71 27.14
N GLY A 598 3.86 2.61 26.19
CA GLY A 598 2.98 3.79 26.35
C GLY A 598 3.67 5.04 26.91
N ALA A 599 4.92 4.96 27.36
CA ALA A 599 5.66 6.12 27.86
C ALA A 599 6.25 6.98 26.73
N THR A 600 6.15 8.29 26.86
CA THR A 600 6.82 9.28 25.99
C THR A 600 7.98 9.97 26.71
N GLU A 601 7.92 10.07 28.04
CA GLU A 601 8.95 10.67 28.88
C GLU A 601 9.25 9.79 30.10
N MET A 602 10.45 9.96 30.65
CA MET A 602 10.91 9.32 31.87
C MET A 602 11.71 10.29 32.75
N ARG A 603 11.83 9.99 34.04
CA ARG A 603 12.77 10.64 34.95
C ARG A 603 13.28 9.66 35.99
N ILE A 604 14.51 9.86 36.42
CA ILE A 604 15.28 8.85 37.17
C ILE A 604 15.78 9.49 38.48
N ALA A 605 15.86 8.68 39.54
CA ALA A 605 16.52 9.00 40.81
C ALA A 605 17.27 7.77 41.35
N ALA A 606 18.23 7.99 42.25
CA ALA A 606 18.94 6.95 42.99
C ALA A 606 18.83 7.18 44.51
N ASP A 607 18.76 6.10 45.29
CA ASP A 607 18.69 6.06 46.77
C ASP A 607 17.65 7.00 47.40
N GLY A 608 16.49 7.14 46.76
CA GLY A 608 15.42 8.02 47.26
C GLY A 608 15.73 9.52 47.15
N ALA A 609 16.72 9.91 46.33
CA ALA A 609 16.99 11.29 45.98
C ALA A 609 15.82 11.93 45.18
N THR A 610 15.90 13.24 44.97
CA THR A 610 14.94 13.96 44.12
C THR A 610 15.09 13.52 42.66
N TYR A 611 13.98 13.19 41.99
CA TYR A 611 13.97 12.93 40.56
C TYR A 611 14.56 14.11 39.77
N GLY A 612 15.33 13.78 38.74
CA GLY A 612 15.75 14.74 37.73
C GLY A 612 14.58 15.32 36.93
N PRO A 613 14.87 16.18 35.93
CA PRO A 613 13.85 16.66 35.01
C PRO A 613 13.26 15.49 34.20
N TRP A 614 12.05 15.68 33.68
CA TRP A 614 11.50 14.79 32.66
C TRP A 614 12.35 14.89 31.39
N VAL A 615 12.74 13.74 30.86
CA VAL A 615 13.45 13.58 29.59
C VAL A 615 12.66 12.65 28.68
N ALA A 616 12.96 12.65 27.38
CA ALA A 616 12.33 11.71 26.44
C ALA A 616 12.59 10.25 26.89
N TYR A 617 11.58 9.39 26.73
CA TYR A 617 11.71 7.97 27.03
C TYR A 617 12.84 7.34 26.22
N ALA A 618 13.68 6.56 26.89
CA ALA A 618 14.74 5.77 26.28
C ALA A 618 14.69 4.35 26.82
N ALA A 619 14.89 3.36 25.94
CA ALA A 619 14.98 1.96 26.34
C ALA A 619 16.22 1.69 27.21
N GLN A 620 17.27 2.51 27.07
CA GLN A 620 18.45 2.50 27.91
C GLN A 620 18.81 3.92 28.35
N ALA A 621 19.14 4.08 29.63
CA ALA A 621 19.64 5.33 30.20
C ALA A 621 20.63 5.04 31.32
N ASP A 622 21.60 5.92 31.53
CA ASP A 622 22.59 5.77 32.60
C ASP A 622 22.24 6.64 33.80
N ILE A 623 22.53 6.16 35.01
CA ILE A 623 22.50 6.95 36.23
C ILE A 623 23.74 6.67 37.10
N THR A 624 24.20 7.71 37.79
CA THR A 624 25.24 7.56 38.81
C THR A 624 24.62 7.25 40.17
N ILE A 625 24.92 6.08 40.73
CA ILE A 625 24.63 5.69 42.11
C ILE A 625 25.77 6.12 43.07
N PRO A 626 25.49 6.33 44.37
CA PRO A 626 26.53 6.66 45.34
C PRO A 626 27.62 5.58 45.45
N ALA A 627 28.88 6.01 45.56
CA ALA A 627 30.05 5.14 45.78
C ALA A 627 30.14 4.65 47.24
N VAL A 628 29.07 4.06 47.75
CA VAL A 628 28.97 3.60 49.14
C VAL A 628 28.64 2.12 49.13
N GLU A 629 29.46 1.32 49.82
CA GLU A 629 29.27 -0.13 49.96
C GLU A 629 27.84 -0.51 50.35
N GLY A 630 27.28 -1.53 49.69
CA GLY A 630 25.94 -2.09 49.97
C GLY A 630 24.88 -1.77 48.92
N THR A 631 23.63 -2.16 49.20
CA THR A 631 22.50 -2.02 48.28
C THR A 631 22.18 -0.56 47.94
N ARG A 632 22.03 -0.31 46.64
CA ARG A 632 21.62 0.94 46.01
C ARG A 632 20.30 0.73 45.28
N THR A 633 19.37 1.67 45.40
CA THR A 633 18.05 1.59 44.78
C THR A 633 17.91 2.64 43.69
N VAL A 634 17.55 2.23 42.49
CA VAL A 634 17.19 3.12 41.39
C VAL A 634 15.66 3.22 41.33
N LEU A 635 15.16 4.44 41.12
CA LEU A 635 13.74 4.74 40.96
C LEU A 635 13.54 5.38 39.60
N VAL A 636 12.53 4.92 38.85
CA VAL A 636 12.16 5.52 37.56
C VAL A 636 10.68 5.84 37.56
N GLN A 637 10.34 7.01 37.06
CA GLN A 637 8.96 7.37 36.71
C GLN A 637 8.85 7.56 35.22
N TYR A 638 7.82 6.96 34.64
CA TYR A 638 7.45 7.07 33.24
C TYR A 638 6.15 7.86 33.13
N ARG A 639 5.98 8.60 32.04
CA ARG A 639 4.68 9.20 31.70
C ARG A 639 4.41 9.16 30.21
N ASP A 640 3.14 9.13 29.85
CA ASP A 640 2.68 9.25 28.46
C ASP A 640 2.47 10.71 28.03
N ALA A 641 1.94 10.91 26.83
CA ALA A 641 1.61 12.24 26.30
C ALA A 641 0.43 12.93 27.02
N ALA A 642 -0.46 12.15 27.65
CA ALA A 642 -1.58 12.66 28.45
C ALA A 642 -1.19 12.97 29.90
N LEU A 643 0.05 12.64 30.29
CA LEU A 643 0.66 12.80 31.62
C LEU A 643 0.24 11.74 32.65
N ASN A 644 -0.33 10.59 32.25
CA ASN A 644 -0.47 9.46 33.16
C ASN A 644 0.90 8.91 33.55
N THR A 645 1.09 8.51 34.81
CA THR A 645 2.41 8.11 35.32
C THR A 645 2.48 6.67 35.80
N LEU A 646 3.62 6.01 35.55
CA LEU A 646 4.01 4.72 36.13
C LEU A 646 5.29 4.91 36.96
N ALA A 647 5.31 4.45 38.21
CA ALA A 647 6.49 4.46 39.06
C ALA A 647 7.05 3.04 39.25
N CYS A 648 8.35 2.88 39.07
CA CYS A 648 9.07 1.61 39.19
C CYS A 648 10.33 1.78 40.06
N SER A 649 10.81 0.68 40.62
CA SER A 649 12.06 0.63 41.39
C SER A 649 12.80 -0.68 41.16
N ASP A 650 14.12 -0.63 41.18
CA ASP A 650 14.99 -1.80 41.18
C ASP A 650 16.27 -1.51 42.00
N SER A 651 17.08 -2.51 42.37
CA SER A 651 18.24 -2.33 43.24
C SER A 651 19.43 -3.22 42.86
N ILE A 652 20.63 -2.71 43.14
CA ILE A 652 21.92 -3.39 42.90
C ILE A 652 22.85 -3.21 44.09
N VAL A 653 23.72 -4.17 44.41
CA VAL A 653 24.72 -4.02 45.49
C VAL A 653 25.99 -3.37 44.93
N TYR A 654 26.36 -2.19 45.44
CA TYR A 654 27.66 -1.59 45.12
C TYR A 654 28.75 -2.23 46.01
N ASP A 655 29.75 -2.85 45.37
CA ASP A 655 30.94 -3.45 45.99
C ASP A 655 32.20 -3.00 45.24
N ALA A 656 32.99 -2.11 45.84
CA ALA A 656 34.18 -1.55 45.20
C ALA A 656 35.31 -2.57 44.98
N ALA A 657 35.23 -3.76 45.58
CA ALA A 657 36.19 -4.85 45.41
C ALA A 657 35.78 -5.89 44.36
N ALA A 658 34.55 -5.83 43.81
CA ALA A 658 34.12 -6.75 42.76
C ALA A 658 34.99 -6.61 41.50
N ARG A 659 35.33 -7.73 40.85
CA ARG A 659 36.19 -7.75 39.65
C ARG A 659 35.38 -7.30 38.43
N ALA A 660 35.98 -6.56 37.50
CA ALA A 660 35.35 -6.27 36.22
C ALA A 660 35.37 -7.53 35.34
N PHE A 661 34.20 -8.14 35.15
CA PHE A 661 33.97 -9.17 34.14
C PHE A 661 33.12 -8.57 33.02
N SER A 662 33.34 -9.01 31.78
CA SER A 662 32.52 -8.61 30.64
C SER A 662 32.40 -9.75 29.64
N TRP A 663 31.46 -9.63 28.70
CA TRP A 663 31.34 -10.60 27.62
C TRP A 663 30.90 -9.92 26.32
N THR A 664 31.21 -10.55 25.20
CA THR A 664 30.69 -10.14 23.88
C THR A 664 30.05 -11.30 23.16
N GLU A 665 28.96 -11.02 22.46
CA GLU A 665 28.39 -11.93 21.48
C GLU A 665 28.99 -11.66 20.10
N ILE A 666 29.52 -12.71 19.47
CA ILE A 666 29.95 -12.69 18.06
C ILE A 666 29.08 -13.69 17.31
N ALA A 667 27.99 -13.18 16.74
CA ALA A 667 26.97 -14.00 16.11
C ALA A 667 26.32 -13.30 14.92
N GLY A 668 25.76 -14.10 14.01
CA GLY A 668 24.83 -13.65 12.98
C GLY A 668 23.57 -14.53 12.92
N PRO A 669 22.60 -14.18 12.06
CA PRO A 669 21.36 -14.95 11.90
C PRO A 669 21.58 -16.38 11.38
N ASP A 670 22.73 -16.66 10.77
CA ASP A 670 23.13 -17.99 10.36
C ASP A 670 24.65 -18.18 10.49
N ARG A 671 25.12 -19.43 10.28
CA ARG A 671 26.54 -19.79 10.37
C ARG A 671 27.46 -18.99 9.44
N TYR A 672 26.93 -18.49 8.32
CA TYR A 672 27.73 -17.73 7.37
C TYR A 672 27.93 -16.32 7.91
N ALA A 673 26.85 -15.69 8.39
CA ALA A 673 26.91 -14.40 9.05
C ALA A 673 27.75 -14.43 10.34
N THR A 674 27.67 -15.50 11.15
CA THR A 674 28.57 -15.67 12.30
C THR A 674 30.04 -15.72 11.86
N ALA A 675 30.37 -16.46 10.79
CA ALA A 675 31.74 -16.50 10.28
C ALA A 675 32.24 -15.13 9.77
N LEU A 676 31.35 -14.31 9.22
CA LEU A 676 31.67 -12.92 8.85
C LEU A 676 31.90 -12.05 10.08
N ALA A 677 31.03 -12.12 11.10
CA ALA A 677 31.21 -11.40 12.35
C ALA A 677 32.52 -11.76 13.07
N VAL A 678 32.88 -13.06 13.07
CA VAL A 678 34.17 -13.52 13.58
C VAL A 678 35.33 -12.92 12.78
N SER A 679 35.22 -12.88 11.45
CA SER A 679 36.24 -12.29 10.59
C SER A 679 36.43 -10.78 10.87
N GLU A 680 35.34 -10.04 11.00
CA GLU A 680 35.34 -8.60 11.33
C GLU A 680 35.93 -8.33 12.71
N ALA A 681 35.63 -9.17 13.70
CA ALA A 681 36.18 -9.04 15.05
C ALA A 681 37.69 -9.35 15.15
N SER A 682 38.23 -10.12 14.20
CA SER A 682 39.61 -10.65 14.28
C SER A 682 40.60 -10.00 13.31
N PHE A 683 40.12 -9.51 12.17
CA PHE A 683 40.96 -9.09 11.04
C PHE A 683 40.54 -7.70 10.55
N ALA A 684 41.48 -6.75 10.61
CA ALA A 684 41.25 -5.38 10.20
C ALA A 684 41.10 -5.22 8.67
N ASP A 685 40.56 -4.09 8.24
CA ASP A 685 40.43 -3.77 6.81
C ASP A 685 41.79 -3.82 6.11
N GLY A 686 41.87 -4.58 5.03
CA GLY A 686 43.11 -4.74 4.28
C GLY A 686 44.20 -5.54 4.99
N SER A 687 43.93 -6.22 6.12
CA SER A 687 44.97 -6.97 6.85
C SER A 687 45.37 -8.30 6.21
N CYS A 688 44.64 -8.76 5.19
CA CYS A 688 44.77 -10.11 4.65
C CYS A 688 45.07 -10.10 3.15
N ASP A 689 46.16 -10.73 2.71
CA ASP A 689 46.45 -10.96 1.28
C ASP A 689 45.81 -12.25 0.75
N THR A 690 45.30 -13.09 1.64
CA THR A 690 44.77 -14.42 1.35
C THR A 690 43.47 -14.66 2.10
N VAL A 691 42.52 -15.37 1.50
CA VAL A 691 41.29 -15.81 2.18
C VAL A 691 41.09 -17.31 1.98
N ILE A 692 40.70 -18.01 3.05
CA ILE A 692 40.37 -19.44 2.99
C ILE A 692 38.85 -19.59 2.94
N ILE A 693 38.37 -20.35 1.95
CA ILE A 693 36.97 -20.61 1.70
C ILE A 693 36.67 -22.07 1.99
N SER A 694 35.79 -22.30 2.95
CA SER A 694 35.30 -23.64 3.33
C SER A 694 33.78 -23.71 3.21
N THR A 695 33.21 -24.91 3.12
CA THR A 695 31.76 -25.06 3.15
C THR A 695 31.20 -24.88 4.56
N GLY A 696 30.07 -24.19 4.69
CA GLY A 696 29.34 -24.14 5.96
C GLY A 696 28.51 -25.39 6.25
N ILE A 697 28.33 -26.30 5.28
CA ILE A 697 27.37 -27.42 5.39
C ILE A 697 28.01 -28.70 5.94
N LYS A 698 29.28 -28.97 5.63
CA LYS A 698 30.00 -30.16 6.12
C LYS A 698 31.37 -29.77 6.70
N TYR A 699 31.67 -30.23 7.89
CA TYR A 699 32.93 -29.98 8.59
C TYR A 699 34.22 -30.58 7.98
N PRO A 700 34.23 -31.77 7.33
CA PRO A 700 35.47 -32.55 7.21
C PRO A 700 36.59 -31.88 6.43
N ASP A 701 36.23 -31.15 5.36
CA ASP A 701 37.18 -30.48 4.48
C ASP A 701 37.72 -29.17 5.08
N ALA A 702 37.09 -28.68 6.15
CA ALA A 702 37.46 -27.43 6.82
C ALA A 702 38.32 -27.65 8.08
N LEU A 703 38.25 -28.84 8.71
CA LEU A 703 38.97 -29.13 9.96
C LEU A 703 40.50 -28.97 9.84
N GLY A 704 41.07 -29.25 8.68
CA GLY A 704 42.50 -29.09 8.43
C GLY A 704 42.95 -27.65 8.20
N ALA A 705 42.01 -26.71 8.03
CA ALA A 705 42.30 -25.36 7.53
C ALA A 705 42.89 -24.41 8.59
N GLY A 706 42.71 -24.68 9.89
CA GLY A 706 43.17 -23.79 10.97
C GLY A 706 44.68 -23.49 10.90
N GLY A 707 45.50 -24.51 10.65
CA GLY A 707 46.94 -24.31 10.47
C GLY A 707 47.30 -23.50 9.22
N LEU A 708 46.59 -23.74 8.11
CA LEU A 708 46.82 -22.96 6.86
C LEU A 708 46.41 -21.50 7.08
N ALA A 709 45.29 -21.28 7.78
CA ALA A 709 44.83 -19.95 8.20
C ALA A 709 45.89 -19.22 9.01
N GLY A 710 46.58 -19.92 9.93
CA GLY A 710 47.70 -19.37 10.70
C GLY A 710 48.93 -19.06 9.86
N ALA A 711 49.28 -19.91 8.89
CA ALA A 711 50.40 -19.68 7.99
C ALA A 711 50.18 -18.46 7.07
N VAL A 712 48.92 -18.20 6.69
CA VAL A 712 48.55 -16.98 5.95
C VAL A 712 48.18 -15.80 6.86
N ASN A 713 47.96 -16.04 8.16
CA ASN A 713 47.42 -15.08 9.13
C ASN A 713 46.11 -14.43 8.68
N CYS A 714 45.16 -15.24 8.20
CA CYS A 714 43.91 -14.78 7.60
C CYS A 714 42.72 -15.68 8.00
N PRO A 715 41.46 -15.20 7.90
CA PRO A 715 40.30 -15.95 8.37
C PRO A 715 39.90 -17.12 7.45
N ILE A 716 39.07 -17.98 8.02
CA ILE A 716 38.30 -18.99 7.28
C ILE A 716 36.88 -18.45 7.12
N LEU A 717 36.47 -18.17 5.88
CA LEU A 717 35.09 -17.79 5.56
C LEU A 717 34.29 -19.01 5.10
N LEU A 718 33.01 -19.02 5.44
CA LEU A 718 32.08 -20.09 5.10
C LEU A 718 31.23 -19.71 3.89
N VAL A 719 31.06 -20.64 2.96
CA VAL A 719 30.18 -20.50 1.80
C VAL A 719 29.13 -21.61 1.75
N ARG A 720 28.00 -21.31 1.12
CA ARG A 720 26.97 -22.30 0.78
C ARG A 720 27.53 -23.33 -0.20
N ALA A 721 27.01 -24.55 -0.15
CA ALA A 721 27.50 -25.63 -1.01
C ALA A 721 27.18 -25.38 -2.50
N THR A 722 26.10 -24.67 -2.79
CA THR A 722 25.59 -24.33 -4.13
C THR A 722 25.12 -22.88 -4.18
N GLY A 723 24.84 -22.36 -5.39
CA GLY A 723 24.24 -21.02 -5.57
C GLY A 723 25.22 -19.91 -5.95
N GLY A 724 26.54 -20.17 -5.97
CA GLY A 724 27.55 -19.15 -6.27
C GLY A 724 28.14 -18.51 -5.01
N LEU A 725 28.84 -17.38 -5.17
CA LEU A 725 29.40 -16.61 -4.07
C LEU A 725 28.40 -15.55 -3.57
N ASP A 726 27.95 -15.69 -2.33
CA ASP A 726 27.07 -14.72 -1.68
C ASP A 726 27.71 -13.32 -1.62
N SER A 727 26.88 -12.28 -1.78
CA SER A 727 27.33 -10.88 -1.81
C SER A 727 27.99 -10.43 -0.50
N SER A 728 27.55 -10.94 0.64
CA SER A 728 28.15 -10.67 1.95
C SER A 728 29.57 -11.25 2.04
N VAL A 729 29.77 -12.50 1.65
CA VAL A 729 31.10 -13.13 1.60
C VAL A 729 32.00 -12.43 0.59
N ARG A 730 31.47 -12.04 -0.58
CA ARG A 730 32.19 -11.24 -1.57
C ARG A 730 32.67 -9.91 -0.96
N SER A 731 31.81 -9.22 -0.23
CA SER A 731 32.13 -7.93 0.39
C SER A 731 33.20 -8.11 1.46
N GLU A 732 33.12 -9.17 2.24
CA GLU A 732 34.13 -9.46 3.26
C GLU A 732 35.49 -9.81 2.67
N ILE A 733 35.54 -10.60 1.60
CA ILE A 733 36.79 -10.83 0.85
C ILE A 733 37.40 -9.49 0.38
N LEU A 734 36.56 -8.57 -0.12
CA LEU A 734 37.03 -7.25 -0.56
C LEU A 734 37.47 -6.34 0.59
N ARG A 735 36.84 -6.43 1.76
CA ARG A 735 37.22 -5.71 2.98
C ARG A 735 38.60 -6.19 3.47
N LEU A 736 38.74 -7.50 3.66
CA LEU A 736 39.97 -8.16 4.12
C LEU A 736 41.16 -7.89 3.19
N THR A 737 40.93 -7.88 1.88
CA THR A 737 41.98 -7.76 0.86
C THR A 737 42.12 -6.36 0.26
N ARG A 738 41.53 -5.35 0.89
CA ARG A 738 41.60 -3.96 0.43
C ARG A 738 43.05 -3.47 0.39
N GLY A 739 43.45 -2.84 -0.70
CA GLY A 739 44.81 -2.32 -0.88
C GLY A 739 45.91 -3.37 -1.10
N GLN A 740 45.59 -4.67 -1.01
CA GLN A 740 46.59 -5.72 -1.20
C GLN A 740 46.98 -5.86 -2.68
N PRO A 741 48.29 -5.96 -2.99
CA PRO A 741 48.78 -6.02 -4.36
C PRO A 741 48.44 -7.36 -5.04
N LYS A 742 48.23 -8.40 -4.24
CA LYS A 742 47.81 -9.74 -4.69
C LYS A 742 46.77 -10.28 -3.72
N ARG A 743 45.70 -10.86 -4.25
CA ARG A 743 44.60 -11.44 -3.47
C ARG A 743 44.50 -12.93 -3.79
N THR A 744 44.92 -13.77 -2.87
CA THR A 744 44.89 -15.24 -3.06
C THR A 744 43.66 -15.83 -2.39
N VAL A 745 43.03 -16.83 -3.01
CA VAL A 745 41.92 -17.57 -2.40
C VAL A 745 42.22 -19.06 -2.42
N TYR A 746 42.19 -19.67 -1.23
CA TYR A 746 42.25 -21.12 -1.08
C TYR A 746 40.86 -21.68 -0.85
N ILE A 747 40.40 -22.56 -1.73
CA ILE A 747 39.14 -23.30 -1.54
C ILE A 747 39.47 -24.66 -0.95
N THR A 748 38.98 -24.96 0.24
CA THR A 748 39.14 -26.29 0.85
C THR A 748 37.96 -27.19 0.47
N GLY A 749 38.28 -28.41 0.05
CA GLY A 749 37.30 -29.39 -0.37
C GLY A 749 36.98 -29.38 -1.87
N SER A 750 36.32 -30.47 -2.28
CA SER A 750 36.00 -30.73 -3.69
C SER A 750 34.88 -29.82 -4.23
N SER A 751 34.65 -29.87 -5.54
CA SER A 751 33.54 -29.15 -6.19
C SER A 751 32.15 -29.56 -5.69
N THR A 752 32.03 -30.67 -4.96
CA THR A 752 30.77 -31.17 -4.40
C THR A 752 30.35 -30.45 -3.11
N VAL A 753 31.30 -29.84 -2.40
CA VAL A 753 31.06 -29.13 -1.13
C VAL A 753 31.23 -27.63 -1.26
N VAL A 754 32.05 -27.18 -2.21
CA VAL A 754 32.13 -25.78 -2.65
C VAL A 754 31.98 -25.76 -4.17
N SER A 755 30.82 -25.31 -4.66
CA SER A 755 30.44 -25.44 -6.06
C SER A 755 31.45 -24.86 -7.05
N THR A 756 31.42 -25.36 -8.29
CA THR A 756 32.16 -24.78 -9.40
C THR A 756 31.72 -23.35 -9.71
N GLN A 757 30.47 -22.98 -9.41
CA GLN A 757 29.99 -21.61 -9.57
C GLN A 757 30.67 -20.68 -8.57
N THR A 758 30.72 -21.04 -7.28
CA THR A 758 31.44 -20.26 -6.26
C THR A 758 32.90 -20.08 -6.64
N GLU A 759 33.56 -21.12 -7.16
CA GLU A 759 34.93 -21.00 -7.67
C GLU A 759 35.06 -20.05 -8.87
N LYS A 760 34.11 -20.08 -9.82
CA LYS A 760 34.08 -19.13 -10.94
C LYS A 760 33.92 -17.69 -10.45
N ASP A 761 33.04 -17.46 -9.49
CA ASP A 761 32.77 -16.14 -8.94
C ASP A 761 34.00 -15.59 -8.19
N LEU A 762 34.71 -16.45 -7.44
CA LEU A 762 35.99 -16.12 -6.81
C LEU A 762 37.07 -15.80 -7.85
N LYS A 763 37.17 -16.59 -8.93
CA LYS A 763 38.11 -16.32 -10.02
C LYS A 763 37.80 -15.01 -10.74
N ALA A 764 36.54 -14.66 -10.89
CA ALA A 764 36.13 -13.36 -11.42
C ALA A 764 36.46 -12.21 -10.46
N LEU A 765 36.44 -12.46 -9.14
CA LEU A 765 36.74 -11.47 -8.11
C LEU A 765 38.23 -11.17 -7.96
N VAL A 766 39.09 -12.20 -7.95
CA VAL A 766 40.52 -12.07 -7.63
C VAL A 766 41.47 -12.48 -8.76
N GLY A 767 40.93 -12.95 -9.89
CA GLY A 767 41.68 -13.46 -11.03
C GLY A 767 41.94 -14.97 -10.95
N SER A 768 41.83 -15.67 -12.09
CA SER A 768 41.92 -17.13 -12.17
C SER A 768 43.22 -17.72 -11.63
N ALA A 769 44.34 -17.03 -11.79
CA ALA A 769 45.65 -17.47 -11.33
C ALA A 769 45.80 -17.42 -9.80
N ASN A 770 44.89 -16.72 -9.12
CA ASN A 770 44.96 -16.50 -7.67
C ASN A 770 43.97 -17.36 -6.87
N VAL A 771 43.21 -18.24 -7.53
CA VAL A 771 42.29 -19.16 -6.85
C VAL A 771 42.85 -20.58 -6.94
N LYS A 772 43.11 -21.20 -5.80
CA LYS A 772 43.61 -22.59 -5.72
C LYS A 772 42.66 -23.45 -4.89
N ARG A 773 42.18 -24.54 -5.49
CA ARG A 773 41.37 -25.54 -4.80
C ARG A 773 42.24 -26.64 -4.21
N LEU A 774 42.05 -26.89 -2.92
CA LEU A 774 42.67 -27.93 -2.11
C LEU A 774 41.60 -28.97 -1.75
N GLY A 775 41.12 -29.71 -2.75
CA GLY A 775 40.04 -30.69 -2.59
C GLY A 775 40.48 -32.09 -3.02
N GLY A 776 40.52 -33.03 -2.06
CA GLY A 776 40.84 -34.43 -2.33
C GLY A 776 39.63 -35.26 -2.73
N THR A 777 39.86 -36.56 -2.96
CA THR A 777 38.80 -37.57 -3.18
C THR A 777 37.95 -37.82 -1.93
N ASP A 778 38.51 -37.53 -0.77
CA ASP A 778 37.86 -37.60 0.53
C ASP A 778 38.48 -36.57 1.50
N ARG A 779 37.93 -36.49 2.71
CA ARG A 779 38.35 -35.56 3.77
C ARG A 779 39.82 -35.72 4.20
N PHE A 780 40.35 -36.94 4.13
CA PHE A 780 41.72 -37.24 4.54
C PHE A 780 42.70 -36.76 3.47
N ALA A 781 42.36 -37.00 2.20
CA ALA A 781 43.08 -36.46 1.06
C ALA A 781 43.03 -34.92 1.03
N THR A 782 41.88 -34.31 1.33
CA THR A 782 41.76 -32.85 1.50
C THR A 782 42.69 -32.34 2.59
N ALA A 783 42.65 -32.92 3.80
CA ALA A 783 43.52 -32.51 4.92
C ALA A 783 45.01 -32.61 4.55
N ASN A 784 45.40 -33.68 3.84
CA ASN A 784 46.78 -33.85 3.35
C ASN A 784 47.18 -32.76 2.32
N LEU A 785 46.26 -32.33 1.44
CA LEU A 785 46.51 -31.23 0.50
C LEU A 785 46.63 -29.89 1.23
N VAL A 786 45.77 -29.63 2.22
CA VAL A 786 45.84 -28.42 3.05
C VAL A 786 47.15 -28.35 3.84
N ALA A 787 47.57 -29.47 4.43
CA ALA A 787 48.84 -29.56 5.15
C ALA A 787 50.06 -29.30 4.24
N ARG A 788 50.05 -29.84 3.01
CA ARG A 788 51.10 -29.55 2.01
C ARG A 788 51.10 -28.10 1.58
N GLU A 789 49.93 -27.49 1.41
CA GLU A 789 49.85 -26.08 1.06
C GLU A 789 50.37 -25.20 2.20
N LEU A 790 50.00 -25.51 3.44
CA LEU A 790 50.53 -24.84 4.63
C LEU A 790 52.07 -24.86 4.60
N ARG A 791 52.66 -26.04 4.39
CA ARG A 791 54.12 -26.17 4.30
C ARG A 791 54.70 -25.30 3.18
N SER A 792 54.10 -25.33 1.99
CA SER A 792 54.51 -24.50 0.86
C SER A 792 54.42 -23.01 1.16
N VAL A 793 53.40 -22.57 1.91
CA VAL A 793 53.23 -21.17 2.32
C VAL A 793 54.35 -20.77 3.29
N LEU A 794 54.64 -21.60 4.30
CA LEU A 794 55.73 -21.33 5.25
C LEU A 794 57.09 -21.22 4.54
N ASP A 795 57.41 -22.17 3.66
CA ASP A 795 58.64 -22.15 2.88
C ASP A 795 58.73 -20.89 2.00
N SER A 796 57.61 -20.48 1.38
CA SER A 796 57.57 -19.26 0.55
C SER A 796 57.74 -17.95 1.35
N LYS A 797 57.36 -17.96 2.64
CA LYS A 797 57.52 -16.83 3.56
C LYS A 797 58.84 -16.88 4.33
N GLY A 798 59.67 -17.91 4.12
CA GLY A 798 60.90 -18.12 4.88
C GLY A 798 60.66 -18.42 6.36
N ILE A 799 59.47 -18.89 6.73
CA ILE A 799 59.12 -19.23 8.10
C ILE A 799 59.54 -20.69 8.36
N PRO A 800 60.40 -20.96 9.36
CA PRO A 800 60.81 -22.33 9.67
C PRO A 800 59.63 -23.19 10.11
N PHE A 801 59.49 -24.37 9.51
CA PHE A 801 58.51 -25.35 9.98
C PHE A 801 58.96 -25.96 11.32
N SER A 802 58.06 -25.97 12.31
CA SER A 802 58.34 -26.46 13.66
C SER A 802 58.60 -27.99 13.75
N GLY A 803 58.29 -28.72 12.68
CA GLY A 803 58.33 -30.20 12.68
C GLY A 803 57.14 -30.84 13.38
N LYS A 804 56.16 -30.06 13.89
CA LYS A 804 55.02 -30.58 14.64
C LYS A 804 53.75 -30.59 13.81
N ALA A 805 52.94 -31.64 13.96
CA ALA A 805 51.59 -31.71 13.40
C ALA A 805 50.61 -32.34 14.39
N PHE A 806 49.37 -31.85 14.41
CA PHE A 806 48.29 -32.50 15.13
C PHE A 806 47.74 -33.68 14.35
N VAL A 807 47.33 -34.71 15.08
CA VAL A 807 46.64 -35.88 14.54
C VAL A 807 45.35 -36.10 15.31
N THR A 808 44.23 -36.08 14.60
CA THR A 808 42.90 -36.31 15.19
C THR A 808 42.14 -37.34 14.37
N THR A 809 41.04 -37.87 14.91
CA THR A 809 40.10 -38.62 14.07
C THR A 809 39.46 -37.70 13.04
N GLY A 810 39.30 -38.17 11.79
CA GLY A 810 38.47 -37.49 10.79
C GLY A 810 37.04 -37.99 10.76
N MET A 811 36.67 -38.89 11.68
CA MET A 811 35.32 -39.46 11.77
C MET A 811 34.34 -38.53 12.48
N ASP A 812 34.84 -37.69 13.37
CA ASP A 812 34.10 -36.65 14.10
C ASP A 812 34.87 -35.32 14.07
N PHE A 813 34.30 -34.24 14.61
CA PHE A 813 34.86 -32.88 14.54
C PHE A 813 35.45 -32.30 15.84
N PRO A 814 34.98 -32.62 17.07
CA PRO A 814 35.37 -31.86 18.25
C PRO A 814 36.88 -31.80 18.50
N ASP A 815 37.57 -32.94 18.36
CA ASP A 815 39.03 -33.05 18.59
C ASP A 815 39.82 -32.10 17.66
N ALA A 816 39.44 -32.01 16.39
CA ALA A 816 40.10 -31.14 15.42
C ALA A 816 39.75 -29.66 15.60
N LEU A 817 38.52 -29.36 16.04
CA LEU A 817 38.11 -27.98 16.35
C LEU A 817 38.90 -27.42 17.53
N LEU A 818 39.05 -28.21 18.60
CA LEU A 818 39.84 -27.83 19.77
C LEU A 818 41.30 -27.57 19.39
N ALA A 819 41.87 -28.36 18.47
CA ALA A 819 43.23 -28.14 17.98
C ALA A 819 43.41 -26.89 17.11
N SER A 820 42.32 -26.32 16.55
CA SER A 820 42.36 -25.26 15.54
C SER A 820 43.06 -23.96 16.02
N PRO A 821 42.76 -23.40 17.22
CA PRO A 821 43.44 -22.21 17.72
C PRO A 821 44.96 -22.39 17.86
N VAL A 822 45.40 -23.52 18.43
CA VAL A 822 46.83 -23.84 18.58
C VAL A 822 47.46 -24.09 17.20
N ALA A 823 46.76 -24.76 16.29
CA ALA A 823 47.21 -24.97 14.92
C ALA A 823 47.39 -23.64 14.18
N PHE A 824 46.51 -22.67 14.38
CA PHE A 824 46.65 -21.32 13.83
C PHE A 824 47.86 -20.60 14.46
N SER A 825 47.89 -20.49 15.79
CA SER A 825 48.91 -19.73 16.53
C SER A 825 50.33 -20.27 16.29
N ALA A 826 50.48 -21.59 16.27
CA ALA A 826 51.76 -22.27 16.06
C ALA A 826 52.00 -22.71 14.61
N GLN A 827 51.11 -22.36 13.69
CA GLN A 827 51.19 -22.67 12.25
C GLN A 827 51.42 -24.18 11.98
N ARG A 828 50.71 -25.04 12.73
CA ARG A 828 50.86 -26.50 12.69
C ARG A 828 49.78 -27.13 11.80
N PRO A 829 50.12 -28.09 10.92
CA PRO A 829 49.14 -28.88 10.20
C PRO A 829 48.25 -29.70 11.15
N ILE A 830 46.97 -29.84 10.80
CA ILE A 830 46.06 -30.83 11.39
C ILE A 830 45.86 -31.94 10.37
N LEU A 831 46.28 -33.16 10.72
CA LEU A 831 46.14 -34.36 9.93
C LEU A 831 45.00 -35.22 10.48
N LEU A 832 44.21 -35.82 9.57
CA LEU A 832 43.03 -36.59 9.92
C LEU A 832 43.25 -38.09 9.71
N LEU A 833 42.92 -38.88 10.72
CA LEU A 833 42.91 -40.35 10.65
C LEU A 833 41.57 -40.89 10.18
N GLY A 834 41.61 -41.78 9.19
CA GLY A 834 40.45 -42.54 8.74
C GLY A 834 40.30 -43.87 9.49
N ARG A 835 39.28 -44.64 9.11
CA ARG A 835 39.02 -45.98 9.67
C ARG A 835 40.18 -46.96 9.48
N SER A 836 40.97 -46.77 8.42
CA SER A 836 42.20 -47.52 8.12
C SER A 836 43.39 -47.15 9.00
N GLY A 837 43.25 -46.16 9.90
CA GLY A 837 44.34 -45.65 10.71
C GLY A 837 45.40 -44.95 9.85
N LEU A 838 46.66 -45.34 10.05
CA LEU A 838 47.81 -44.79 9.33
C LEU A 838 47.97 -45.44 7.95
N ASP A 839 47.34 -44.90 6.92
CA ASP A 839 47.47 -45.40 5.55
C ASP A 839 48.76 -44.90 4.84
N ALA A 840 49.02 -45.42 3.64
CA ALA A 840 50.22 -45.07 2.86
C ALA A 840 50.27 -43.59 2.44
N ASN A 841 49.12 -42.98 2.16
CA ASN A 841 49.04 -41.57 1.73
C ASN A 841 49.34 -40.64 2.90
N LEU A 842 48.83 -40.95 4.10
CA LEU A 842 49.12 -40.21 5.30
C LEU A 842 50.59 -40.35 5.70
N ARG A 843 51.17 -41.56 5.64
CA ARG A 843 52.62 -41.76 5.87
C ARG A 843 53.47 -40.92 4.93
N ALA A 844 53.17 -40.98 3.63
CA ALA A 844 53.87 -40.19 2.62
C ALA A 844 53.73 -38.68 2.89
N THR A 845 52.56 -38.23 3.35
CA THR A 845 52.32 -36.83 3.71
C THR A 845 53.15 -36.41 4.92
N ILE A 846 53.16 -37.21 6.00
CA ILE A 846 53.97 -36.95 7.21
C ILE A 846 55.46 -36.82 6.85
N THR A 847 55.99 -37.75 6.05
CA THR A 847 57.39 -37.69 5.59
C THR A 847 57.64 -36.47 4.71
N ALA A 848 56.77 -36.18 3.74
CA ALA A 848 56.95 -35.07 2.81
C ALA A 848 56.90 -33.69 3.49
N LEU A 849 56.11 -33.55 4.55
CA LEU A 849 56.05 -32.32 5.35
C LEU A 849 57.30 -32.12 6.23
N GLY A 850 58.09 -33.18 6.47
CA GLY A 850 59.20 -33.18 7.41
C GLY A 850 58.73 -33.12 8.86
N VAL A 851 57.64 -33.80 9.20
CA VAL A 851 57.14 -33.88 10.58
C VAL A 851 58.04 -34.77 11.42
N THR A 852 58.48 -34.27 12.57
CA THR A 852 59.32 -34.95 13.57
C THR A 852 58.55 -35.26 14.86
N GLU A 853 57.41 -34.63 15.10
CA GLU A 853 56.53 -34.90 16.25
C GLU A 853 55.05 -34.87 15.83
N LEU A 854 54.32 -35.93 16.15
CA LEU A 854 52.87 -36.02 15.98
C LEU A 854 52.17 -35.88 17.33
N GLN A 855 51.31 -34.88 17.45
CA GLN A 855 50.56 -34.56 18.66
C GLN A 855 49.12 -35.06 18.52
N ILE A 856 48.76 -36.10 19.26
CA ILE A 856 47.42 -36.71 19.19
C ILE A 856 46.46 -35.95 20.10
N VAL A 857 45.36 -35.46 19.51
CA VAL A 857 44.17 -34.98 20.23
C VAL A 857 43.06 -35.98 19.96
N GLY A 858 42.58 -36.64 21.01
CA GLY A 858 41.57 -37.69 20.89
C GLY A 858 41.80 -38.83 21.87
N SER A 859 40.75 -39.59 22.18
CA SER A 859 40.85 -40.78 23.02
C SER A 859 41.51 -41.95 22.29
N THR A 860 41.77 -43.05 23.01
CA THR A 860 42.20 -44.32 22.41
C THR A 860 41.09 -44.99 21.59
N SER A 861 39.83 -44.56 21.71
CA SER A 861 38.74 -45.00 20.82
C SER A 861 38.79 -44.26 19.47
N SER A 862 39.10 -42.95 19.49
CA SER A 862 39.23 -42.13 18.28
C SER A 862 40.54 -42.39 17.54
N VAL A 863 41.64 -42.54 18.29
CA VAL A 863 42.98 -42.85 17.77
C VAL A 863 43.52 -44.08 18.52
N PRO A 864 43.28 -45.30 18.02
CA PRO A 864 43.67 -46.53 18.69
C PRO A 864 45.17 -46.61 19.00
N THR A 865 45.52 -47.20 20.14
CA THR A 865 46.92 -47.41 20.56
C THR A 865 47.75 -48.13 19.49
N ALA A 866 47.15 -49.05 18.73
CA ALA A 866 47.84 -49.70 17.60
C ALA A 866 48.24 -48.72 16.49
N VAL A 867 47.42 -47.69 16.22
CA VAL A 867 47.71 -46.63 15.25
C VAL A 867 48.77 -45.68 15.81
N GLU A 868 48.71 -45.35 17.10
CA GLU A 868 49.74 -44.58 17.81
C GLU A 868 51.12 -45.27 17.74
N THR A 869 51.18 -46.58 18.05
CA THR A 869 52.40 -47.38 17.91
C THR A 869 52.89 -47.42 16.46
N ALA A 870 51.99 -47.53 15.49
CA ALA A 870 52.35 -47.53 14.07
C ALA A 870 52.92 -46.18 13.60
N MET A 871 52.44 -45.06 14.15
CA MET A 871 53.00 -43.72 13.90
C MET A 871 54.37 -43.58 14.56
N ALA A 872 54.55 -44.06 15.80
CA ALA A 872 55.82 -44.02 16.52
C ALA A 872 56.92 -44.91 15.88
N GLY A 873 56.52 -45.91 15.09
CA GLY A 873 57.44 -46.72 14.29
C GLY A 873 57.95 -46.05 13.02
N MET A 874 57.47 -44.85 12.66
CA MET A 874 57.98 -44.10 11.51
C MET A 874 59.35 -43.50 11.81
N SER A 875 60.31 -43.67 10.89
CA SER A 875 61.68 -43.17 11.07
C SER A 875 61.70 -41.65 11.28
N GLY A 876 62.34 -41.20 12.36
CA GLY A 876 62.50 -39.77 12.67
C GLY A 876 61.26 -39.08 13.26
N VAL A 877 60.19 -39.84 13.57
CA VAL A 877 58.93 -39.30 14.10
C VAL A 877 58.74 -39.75 15.54
N THR A 878 58.49 -38.78 16.43
CA THR A 878 58.01 -39.03 17.80
C THR A 878 56.50 -38.81 17.86
N VAL A 879 55.82 -39.48 18.80
CA VAL A 879 54.37 -39.37 18.96
C VAL A 879 54.04 -39.09 20.41
N ARG A 880 53.18 -38.09 20.64
CA ARG A 880 52.71 -37.69 21.97
C ARG A 880 51.21 -37.46 21.94
N ARG A 881 50.46 -38.13 22.81
CA ARG A 881 49.05 -37.80 23.05
C ARG A 881 48.95 -36.64 24.03
N VAL A 882 48.49 -35.49 23.54
CA VAL A 882 48.45 -34.24 24.31
C VAL A 882 47.13 -34.05 25.05
N ALA A 883 46.04 -34.64 24.55
CA ALA A 883 44.74 -34.65 25.22
C ALA A 883 43.98 -35.95 24.91
N SER A 884 43.31 -36.50 25.94
CA SER A 884 42.54 -37.74 25.85
C SER A 884 41.41 -37.74 26.88
N ALA A 885 40.18 -37.95 26.43
CA ALA A 885 39.01 -37.95 27.30
C ALA A 885 37.87 -38.80 26.73
N SER A 886 36.86 -39.12 27.57
CA SER A 886 35.73 -39.98 27.20
C SER A 886 34.73 -39.34 26.24
N ASP A 887 34.60 -38.02 26.27
CA ASP A 887 33.64 -37.25 25.50
C ASP A 887 34.17 -35.84 25.19
N LYS A 888 33.47 -35.11 24.31
CA LYS A 888 33.91 -33.82 23.79
C LYS A 888 34.04 -32.71 24.84
N TYR A 889 33.28 -32.76 25.93
CA TYR A 889 33.36 -31.74 26.98
C TYR A 889 34.52 -32.03 27.93
N ALA A 890 34.71 -33.29 28.34
CA ALA A 890 35.95 -33.67 29.04
C ALA A 890 37.19 -33.48 28.15
N MET A 891 37.08 -33.66 26.83
CA MET A 891 38.17 -33.38 25.89
C MET A 891 38.50 -31.89 25.84
N THR A 892 37.48 -31.03 25.93
CA THR A 892 37.67 -29.57 26.00
C THR A 892 38.51 -29.20 27.21
N VAL A 893 38.19 -29.76 28.39
CA VAL A 893 38.97 -29.53 29.62
C VAL A 893 40.40 -30.04 29.47
N ALA A 894 40.59 -31.30 29.08
CA ALA A 894 41.92 -31.89 28.94
C ALA A 894 42.80 -31.16 27.91
N PHE A 895 42.20 -30.69 26.80
CA PHE A 895 42.92 -29.91 25.81
C PHE A 895 43.21 -28.49 26.30
N ALA A 896 42.29 -27.85 27.01
CA ALA A 896 42.47 -26.53 27.59
C ALA A 896 43.62 -26.51 28.61
N GLU A 897 43.66 -27.48 29.52
CA GLU A 897 44.75 -27.65 30.49
C GLU A 897 46.12 -27.78 29.79
N TRP A 898 46.20 -28.62 28.76
CA TRP A 898 47.44 -28.78 27.98
C TRP A 898 47.83 -27.51 27.23
N ALA A 899 46.88 -26.87 26.53
CA ALA A 899 47.13 -25.66 25.77
C ALA A 899 47.54 -24.49 26.69
N TYR A 900 46.94 -24.39 27.87
CA TYR A 900 47.32 -23.43 28.90
C TYR A 900 48.75 -23.68 29.38
N ALA A 901 49.05 -24.91 29.81
CA ALA A 901 50.34 -25.25 30.40
C ALA A 901 51.52 -25.21 29.42
N GLU A 902 51.31 -25.57 28.15
CA GLU A 902 52.41 -25.78 27.19
C GLU A 902 52.43 -24.83 26.00
N GLU A 903 51.31 -24.21 25.64
CA GLU A 903 51.21 -23.33 24.46
C GLU A 903 50.92 -21.85 24.83
N GLY A 904 50.66 -21.60 26.13
CA GLY A 904 50.40 -20.27 26.69
C GLY A 904 49.04 -19.71 26.30
N PHE A 905 48.04 -20.59 26.13
CA PHE A 905 46.65 -20.19 25.93
C PHE A 905 46.00 -19.81 27.26
N THR A 906 45.04 -18.88 27.26
CA THR A 906 44.38 -18.45 28.51
C THR A 906 42.86 -18.46 28.39
N CYS A 907 42.18 -18.30 29.53
CA CYS A 907 40.73 -18.06 29.56
C CYS A 907 40.35 -16.60 29.30
N LEU A 908 41.32 -15.67 29.22
CA LEU A 908 41.06 -14.32 28.73
C LEU A 908 40.57 -14.43 27.29
N ASP A 909 39.44 -13.80 26.99
CA ASP A 909 38.80 -13.83 25.67
C ASP A 909 38.33 -15.23 25.21
N ALA A 910 38.13 -16.17 26.13
CA ALA A 910 37.72 -17.53 25.80
C ALA A 910 36.44 -17.56 24.95
N GLY A 911 36.47 -18.37 23.89
CA GLY A 911 35.37 -18.55 22.96
C GLY A 911 34.44 -19.67 23.40
N ILE A 912 33.27 -19.32 23.90
CA ILE A 912 32.24 -20.27 24.28
C ILE A 912 31.40 -20.61 23.05
N ALA A 913 31.44 -21.87 22.61
CA ALA A 913 30.71 -22.36 21.45
C ALA A 913 29.98 -23.67 21.78
N THR A 914 28.94 -23.98 21.01
CA THR A 914 28.26 -25.28 21.16
C THR A 914 29.16 -26.44 20.71
N GLY A 915 29.20 -27.52 21.49
CA GLY A 915 29.86 -28.76 21.09
C GLY A 915 29.01 -29.64 20.16
N ASP A 916 27.73 -29.32 19.96
CA ASP A 916 26.81 -30.15 19.16
C ASP A 916 26.83 -29.79 17.67
N LYS A 917 27.41 -28.63 17.31
CA LYS A 917 27.63 -28.19 15.93
C LYS A 917 29.06 -27.65 15.79
N PHE A 918 29.53 -27.56 14.56
CA PHE A 918 30.91 -27.18 14.24
C PHE A 918 31.13 -25.76 13.68
N PRO A 919 30.19 -25.10 12.95
CA PRO A 919 30.56 -23.94 12.13
C PRO A 919 31.12 -22.74 12.90
N ASP A 920 30.54 -22.44 14.07
CA ASP A 920 30.89 -21.24 14.83
C ASP A 920 32.28 -21.40 15.48
N ALA A 921 32.53 -22.55 16.13
CA ALA A 921 33.85 -22.89 16.67
C ALA A 921 34.93 -23.04 15.58
N LEU A 922 34.56 -23.54 14.39
CA LEU A 922 35.48 -23.64 13.25
C LEU A 922 35.93 -22.25 12.77
N ALA A 923 34.98 -21.33 12.58
CA ALA A 923 35.29 -19.96 12.16
C ALA A 923 36.09 -19.20 13.22
N ALA A 924 35.82 -19.47 14.50
CA ALA A 924 36.51 -18.85 15.64
C ALA A 924 37.93 -19.39 15.89
N GLY A 925 38.33 -20.52 15.29
CA GLY A 925 39.68 -21.07 15.44
C GLY A 925 40.78 -20.02 15.19
N PRO A 926 40.78 -19.35 14.01
CA PRO A 926 41.67 -18.23 13.71
C PRO A 926 41.60 -17.07 14.71
N LEU A 927 40.40 -16.65 15.13
CA LEU A 927 40.21 -15.59 16.14
C LEU A 927 40.95 -15.94 17.43
N GLN A 928 40.65 -17.11 17.99
CA GLN A 928 41.18 -17.52 19.28
C GLN A 928 42.67 -17.89 19.19
N GLY A 929 43.13 -18.36 18.04
CA GLY A 929 44.56 -18.58 17.79
C GLY A 929 45.36 -17.27 17.71
N ALA A 930 44.77 -16.20 17.18
CA ALA A 930 45.40 -14.89 17.09
C ALA A 930 45.56 -14.22 18.47
N THR A 931 44.61 -14.44 19.39
CA THR A 931 44.64 -13.91 20.77
C THR A 931 45.20 -14.87 21.81
N LYS A 932 45.59 -16.09 21.42
CA LYS A 932 45.98 -17.18 22.35
C LYS A 932 44.95 -17.41 23.46
N SER A 933 43.69 -17.43 23.09
CA SER A 933 42.56 -17.68 23.97
C SER A 933 41.95 -19.05 23.68
N LEU A 934 41.34 -19.67 24.68
CA LEU A 934 40.78 -21.00 24.55
C LEU A 934 39.47 -21.01 23.75
N VAL A 935 39.23 -22.07 22.98
CA VAL A 935 37.87 -22.43 22.52
C VAL A 935 37.31 -23.44 23.51
N ILE A 936 36.18 -23.09 24.13
CA ILE A 936 35.50 -23.92 25.12
C ILE A 936 34.18 -24.40 24.52
N LEU A 937 34.07 -25.71 24.28
CA LEU A 937 32.84 -26.34 23.82
C LEU A 937 31.93 -26.66 25.00
N THR A 938 30.66 -26.26 24.91
CA THR A 938 29.64 -26.48 25.93
C THR A 938 28.37 -27.12 25.34
N PRO A 939 27.54 -27.84 26.12
CA PRO A 939 26.19 -28.17 25.68
C PRO A 939 25.39 -26.91 25.29
N PRO A 940 24.51 -27.00 24.29
CA PRO A 940 23.80 -25.82 23.79
C PRO A 940 22.84 -25.22 24.83
N ASN A 941 22.32 -26.01 25.78
CA ASN A 941 21.20 -25.60 26.63
C ASN A 941 21.52 -25.52 28.13
N TYR A 942 22.75 -25.86 28.55
CA TYR A 942 23.19 -25.79 29.94
C TYR A 942 24.72 -25.78 30.01
N LEU A 943 25.28 -25.36 31.16
CA LEU A 943 26.72 -25.44 31.42
C LEU A 943 27.08 -26.79 32.08
N ASP A 944 27.88 -27.60 31.39
CA ASP A 944 28.40 -28.87 31.93
C ASP A 944 29.29 -28.61 33.16
N ALA A 945 29.13 -29.41 34.22
CA ALA A 945 29.83 -29.22 35.50
C ALA A 945 31.36 -29.21 35.35
N ARG A 946 31.91 -29.92 34.36
CA ARG A 946 33.37 -29.95 34.09
C ARG A 946 33.85 -28.66 33.43
N ILE A 947 33.02 -28.07 32.57
CA ILE A 947 33.31 -26.78 31.95
C ILE A 947 33.17 -25.66 32.98
N ARG A 948 32.17 -25.74 33.85
CA ARG A 948 32.06 -24.87 35.03
C ARG A 948 33.35 -24.91 35.87
N ALA A 949 33.82 -26.09 36.24
CA ALA A 949 35.06 -26.23 37.02
C ALA A 949 36.27 -25.61 36.30
N LEU A 950 36.41 -25.83 34.98
CA LEU A 950 37.47 -25.20 34.19
C LEU A 950 37.42 -23.67 34.26
N LEU A 951 36.23 -23.06 34.18
CA LEU A 951 36.05 -21.61 34.28
C LEU A 951 36.32 -21.10 35.71
N GLU A 952 35.86 -21.82 36.74
CA GLU A 952 36.10 -21.49 38.15
C GLU A 952 37.60 -21.54 38.50
N GLU A 953 38.31 -22.57 38.05
CA GLU A 953 39.76 -22.73 38.28
C GLU A 953 40.58 -21.64 37.60
N ASN A 954 40.09 -21.10 36.47
CA ASN A 954 40.74 -20.05 35.70
C ASN A 954 40.01 -18.70 35.82
N TYR A 955 39.21 -18.53 36.89
CA TYR A 955 38.37 -17.35 37.11
C TYR A 955 39.21 -16.07 37.02
N ALA A 956 40.39 -16.06 37.65
CA ALA A 956 41.30 -14.91 37.67
C ALA A 956 41.69 -14.41 36.27
N ASP A 957 41.85 -15.31 35.30
CA ASP A 957 42.25 -14.98 33.93
C ASP A 957 41.05 -14.72 33.01
N ALA A 958 39.86 -15.19 33.37
CA ALA A 958 38.65 -15.10 32.57
C ALA A 958 37.93 -13.74 32.73
N GLU A 959 38.64 -12.61 32.56
CA GLU A 959 38.08 -11.25 32.68
C GLU A 959 37.07 -10.90 31.59
N HIS A 960 37.18 -11.56 30.42
CA HIS A 960 36.24 -11.42 29.33
C HIS A 960 36.06 -12.72 28.57
N VAL A 961 34.84 -13.02 28.11
CA VAL A 961 34.52 -14.18 27.26
C VAL A 961 33.73 -13.78 26.02
N ARG A 962 33.82 -14.62 24.97
CA ARG A 962 33.10 -14.42 23.70
C ARG A 962 32.10 -15.56 23.51
N PHE A 963 30.81 -15.25 23.38
CA PHE A 963 29.81 -16.21 22.94
C PHE A 963 29.80 -16.28 21.41
N LEU A 964 30.17 -17.45 20.87
CA LEU A 964 30.32 -17.69 19.44
C LEU A 964 29.07 -18.36 18.87
N GLY A 965 28.34 -17.63 18.03
CA GLY A 965 27.04 -18.04 17.51
C GLY A 965 25.88 -17.58 18.39
N SER A 966 24.68 -17.50 17.80
CA SER A 966 23.50 -16.90 18.44
C SER A 966 22.97 -17.73 19.60
N THR A 967 21.93 -17.24 20.27
CA THR A 967 21.22 -17.98 21.33
C THR A 967 20.61 -19.31 20.85
N ALA A 968 20.50 -19.54 19.53
CA ALA A 968 20.12 -20.84 18.97
C ALA A 968 21.28 -21.88 18.96
N ALA A 969 22.53 -21.42 19.10
CA ALA A 969 23.71 -22.26 19.24
C ALA A 969 24.07 -22.49 20.72
N VAL A 970 24.16 -21.41 21.49
CA VAL A 970 24.37 -21.44 22.96
C VAL A 970 23.24 -20.65 23.60
N SER A 971 22.26 -21.34 24.17
CA SER A 971 21.04 -20.76 24.72
C SER A 971 21.33 -19.72 25.79
N GLN A 972 20.40 -18.78 25.98
CA GLN A 972 20.52 -17.78 27.03
C GLN A 972 20.79 -18.44 28.39
N THR A 973 20.08 -19.52 28.73
CA THR A 973 20.31 -20.30 29.95
C THR A 973 21.76 -20.81 30.09
N ALA A 974 22.37 -21.28 29.00
CA ALA A 974 23.77 -21.71 29.03
C ALA A 974 24.73 -20.52 29.18
N ARG A 975 24.42 -19.37 28.56
CA ARG A 975 25.20 -18.13 28.67
C ARG A 975 25.13 -17.57 30.09
N ASP A 976 23.93 -17.43 30.65
CA ASP A 976 23.70 -16.96 32.02
C ASP A 976 24.45 -17.85 33.01
N ALA A 977 24.49 -19.16 32.78
CA ALA A 977 25.24 -20.08 33.65
C ALA A 977 26.77 -19.91 33.57
N VAL A 978 27.31 -19.47 32.42
CA VAL A 978 28.73 -19.11 32.26
C VAL A 978 29.01 -17.76 32.90
N ILE A 979 28.14 -16.78 32.65
CA ILE A 979 28.24 -15.43 33.21
C ILE A 979 28.21 -15.49 34.74
N ALA A 980 27.27 -16.23 35.32
CA ALA A 980 27.16 -16.42 36.77
C ALA A 980 28.34 -17.19 37.42
N VAL A 981 29.26 -17.76 36.62
CA VAL A 981 30.52 -18.32 37.14
C VAL A 981 31.62 -17.27 37.20
N LEU A 982 31.55 -16.23 36.35
CA LEU A 982 32.64 -15.31 36.07
C LEU A 982 32.38 -13.87 36.54
N GLU A 983 31.12 -13.53 36.82
CA GLU A 983 30.67 -12.44 37.68
C GLU A 983 30.88 -12.82 39.15
#